data_AF-A0A1G3ZP35-F1
#
_entry.id   AF-A0A1G3ZP35-F1
#
_cell.length_a   1.000
_cell.length_b   1.000
_cell.length_c   1.000
_cell.angle_alpha   90.00
_cell.angle_beta   90.00
_cell.angle_gamma   90.00
#
_symmetry.space_group_name_H-M   'P 1'
#
loop_
_entity.id
_entity.type
_entity.pdbx_description
1 polymer ?
#
loop_
_entity_poly.entity_id
_entity_poly.type
_entity_poly.pdbx_seq_one_letter_code
_entity_poly.pdbx_strand_id
1 'polypeptide(L)'
;MKKLLTLTACLGLMSGQCAFAQMIPEKIIQSMEDISRGDSSPISHLPAPTAAAGSSTSHLPPLTLIQPVSRIVTTGAEGQEAIQYETLTNRAHVAEAQSQAAKPYSSEYYAWGNVASSYDEAAKALQKATSATTSGNDFEATLWSKTSKQYQESAEYHTQAAKDISNGNKTDYDHFSKAGHTASWSAHLLEEAFSASEKVTQAKHANQEELALLWLKISELNQESSEYNIQAARAISSGNEINYDRFERAGFALGESALRFQIASMVLEKAIQAREINQNEFAASLLKAVEQYQESAKYYSQAANASLKGNKTDFDRFEGAAAAMERDAKRLEEASSVLKEATQAAEENQKELAAMCNKTVEQYQQLSEYCTLSTSAFASRNDDDYNRFNKEKDIIWRSAGRLAEASNALKKAVCAMEENEKELASQWLKTTDYYRQAASRLLSKPACADEEQGVDSINDVMSGNDALYNRFLQMARSSEACADQLELSITAQKKAVQATEANQERFASLWLKNAKQHEEAVEYYRQAVIIGNSVDYKWDEALDVSVKNSAERLEKAADAQEQAIQAKAASQEEGAALWLETVKQWQESSEYACQAAHAAINKNEIDLNHFYERGISARHKARALESQAEKLTNKKKGFLF
;
A
#
# COMPACT_ATOMS: atom_id res chain seq x y z
N MET A 1 -43.38 -6.56 -8.44
CA MET A 1 -42.74 -6.71 -7.11
C MET A 1 -41.73 -7.86 -7.05
N LYS A 2 -42.04 -9.11 -7.48
CA LYS A 2 -41.03 -10.20 -7.49
C LYS A 2 -39.83 -10.01 -8.44
N LYS A 3 -39.97 -9.22 -9.51
CA LYS A 3 -38.85 -8.84 -10.41
C LYS A 3 -38.02 -7.64 -9.93
N LEU A 4 -38.51 -6.88 -8.93
CA LEU A 4 -37.77 -5.72 -8.38
C LEU A 4 -36.77 -6.16 -7.30
N LEU A 5 -37.03 -7.31 -6.64
CA LEU A 5 -36.14 -7.90 -5.62
C LEU A 5 -34.91 -8.59 -6.21
N THR A 6 -34.92 -8.94 -7.49
CA THR A 6 -33.77 -9.59 -8.17
C THR A 6 -32.74 -8.57 -8.65
N LEU A 7 -33.15 -7.35 -9.00
CA LEU A 7 -32.23 -6.30 -9.45
C LEU A 7 -31.38 -5.69 -8.32
N THR A 8 -31.89 -5.70 -7.08
CA THR A 8 -31.16 -5.16 -5.92
C THR A 8 -30.04 -6.09 -5.44
N ALA A 9 -30.08 -7.38 -5.79
CA ALA A 9 -29.03 -8.35 -5.45
C ALA A 9 -27.80 -8.25 -6.37
N CYS A 10 -27.97 -7.88 -7.66
CA CYS A 10 -26.85 -7.73 -8.60
C CYS A 10 -26.08 -6.41 -8.43
N LEU A 11 -26.76 -5.32 -8.02
CA LEU A 11 -26.11 -4.03 -7.79
C LEU A 11 -25.35 -3.94 -6.44
N GLY A 12 -25.66 -4.81 -5.48
CA GLY A 12 -24.93 -4.90 -4.20
C GLY A 12 -23.57 -5.62 -4.27
N LEU A 13 -23.24 -6.25 -5.40
CA LEU A 13 -21.97 -6.97 -5.62
C LEU A 13 -20.91 -6.16 -6.39
N MET A 14 -21.24 -4.94 -6.84
CA MET A 14 -20.35 -4.12 -7.68
C MET A 14 -19.67 -2.94 -6.96
N SER A 15 -19.94 -2.74 -5.67
CA SER A 15 -19.09 -1.90 -4.81
C SER A 15 -18.16 -2.80 -4.00
N GLY A 16 -16.94 -2.98 -4.48
CA GLY A 16 -15.83 -3.62 -3.75
C GLY A 16 -15.36 -2.79 -2.55
N GLN A 17 -16.27 -2.50 -1.63
CA GLN A 17 -15.94 -2.21 -0.24
C GLN A 17 -16.23 -3.49 0.54
N CYS A 18 -15.15 -4.09 1.04
CA CYS A 18 -15.16 -5.26 1.89
C CYS A 18 -16.25 -5.16 2.98
N ALA A 19 -17.30 -5.99 2.85
CA ALA A 19 -18.05 -6.46 4.00
C ALA A 19 -17.19 -7.48 4.76
N PHE A 20 -16.12 -7.00 5.43
CA PHE A 20 -15.29 -7.77 6.37
C PHE A 20 -14.92 -6.96 7.62
N ALA A 21 -15.76 -6.00 7.99
CA ALA A 21 -15.64 -5.22 9.23
C ALA A 21 -16.29 -5.90 10.46
N GLN A 22 -16.43 -7.23 10.48
CA GLN A 22 -16.93 -7.96 11.65
C GLN A 22 -15.96 -9.07 12.06
N MET A 23 -14.74 -8.68 12.45
CA MET A 23 -13.91 -9.39 13.44
C MET A 23 -12.64 -8.57 13.73
N ILE A 24 -12.83 -7.34 14.18
CA ILE A 24 -11.84 -6.59 14.95
C ILE A 24 -12.61 -6.08 16.17
N PRO A 25 -12.12 -6.23 17.41
CA PRO A 25 -12.81 -5.65 18.57
C PRO A 25 -12.95 -4.14 18.38
N GLU A 26 -14.17 -3.61 18.34
CA GLU A 26 -14.51 -2.17 18.19
C GLU A 26 -13.70 -1.25 19.11
N LYS A 27 -13.14 -1.77 20.21
CA LYS A 27 -12.28 -1.02 21.15
C LYS A 27 -10.97 -0.50 20.57
N ILE A 28 -10.42 -1.09 19.50
CA ILE A 28 -9.12 -0.68 18.94
C ILE A 28 -9.26 0.50 17.96
N ILE A 29 -10.35 0.53 17.18
CA ILE A 29 -10.61 1.61 16.21
C ILE A 29 -11.14 2.88 16.92
N GLN A 30 -11.95 2.72 17.98
CA GLN A 30 -12.46 3.85 18.78
C GLN A 30 -11.33 4.63 19.46
N SER A 31 -10.25 3.95 19.88
CA SER A 31 -9.09 4.58 20.55
C SER A 31 -8.25 5.45 19.60
N MET A 32 -8.31 5.23 18.29
CA MET A 32 -7.53 6.02 17.31
C MET A 32 -8.33 7.20 16.74
N GLU A 33 -9.67 7.12 16.72
CA GLU A 33 -10.52 8.26 16.30
C GLU A 33 -10.68 9.32 17.39
N ASP A 34 -10.67 8.95 18.68
CA ASP A 34 -10.80 9.88 19.80
C ASP A 34 -9.56 10.77 20.02
N ILE A 35 -8.41 10.40 19.45
CA ILE A 35 -7.18 11.23 19.45
C ILE A 35 -7.21 12.26 18.30
N SER A 36 -8.01 12.05 17.25
CA SER A 36 -8.04 12.91 16.06
C SER A 36 -9.13 13.98 16.07
N ARG A 37 -10.18 13.83 16.90
CA ARG A 37 -11.27 14.82 17.04
C ARG A 37 -11.16 15.64 18.32
N GLY A 38 -10.15 16.50 18.38
CA GLY A 38 -10.14 17.64 19.27
C GLY A 38 -11.09 18.72 18.77
N ASP A 39 -12.39 18.59 19.07
CA ASP A 39 -13.40 19.60 18.76
C ASP A 39 -13.16 20.89 19.56
N SER A 40 -12.62 21.90 18.88
CA SER A 40 -12.56 23.28 19.38
C SER A 40 -13.93 23.96 19.18
N SER A 41 -14.69 24.09 20.26
CA SER A 41 -15.82 25.04 20.32
C SER A 41 -15.34 26.45 20.74
N PRO A 42 -16.00 27.53 20.26
CA PRO A 42 -15.49 28.89 20.37
C PRO A 42 -15.81 29.51 21.74
N ILE A 43 -14.78 29.86 22.50
CA ILE A 43 -14.91 30.75 23.66
C ILE A 43 -14.90 32.19 23.12
N SER A 44 -16.09 32.79 23.02
CA SER A 44 -16.23 34.23 22.86
C SER A 44 -16.23 34.93 24.23
N HIS A 45 -15.57 36.09 24.25
CA HIS A 45 -15.58 37.16 25.27
C HIS A 45 -14.56 37.09 26.42
N LEU A 46 -13.40 37.71 26.20
CA LEU A 46 -12.67 38.47 27.24
C LEU A 46 -12.08 39.77 26.64
N PRO A 47 -11.93 40.86 27.43
CA PRO A 47 -11.54 42.17 26.94
C PRO A 47 -10.02 42.37 26.89
N ALA A 48 -9.60 43.34 26.07
CA ALA A 48 -8.21 43.70 25.77
C ALA A 48 -7.36 44.07 27.00
N PRO A 49 -6.05 43.77 27.01
CA PRO A 49 -5.16 44.15 28.10
C PRO A 49 -4.70 45.61 27.95
N THR A 50 -4.78 46.36 29.04
CA THR A 50 -4.10 47.64 29.20
C THR A 50 -2.62 47.39 29.44
N ALA A 51 -1.78 48.08 28.69
CA ALA A 51 -0.32 48.05 28.82
C ALA A 51 0.14 48.51 30.20
N ALA A 52 0.95 47.69 30.87
CA ALA A 52 1.82 48.12 31.96
C ALA A 52 3.25 47.63 31.64
N ALA A 53 4.12 48.59 31.34
CA ALA A 53 5.55 48.36 31.27
C ALA A 53 6.07 48.06 32.69
N GLY A 54 6.68 46.90 32.87
CA GLY A 54 7.29 46.49 34.13
C GLY A 54 8.38 45.46 33.86
N SER A 55 9.63 45.93 33.90
CA SER A 55 10.83 45.11 34.00
C SER A 55 10.78 44.27 35.28
N SER A 56 10.98 42.94 35.18
CA SER A 56 11.53 42.12 36.27
C SER A 56 11.90 40.73 35.77
N THR A 57 13.16 40.36 36.02
CA THR A 57 13.68 38.99 36.00
C THR A 57 12.89 38.10 36.96
N SER A 58 12.11 37.16 36.45
CA SER A 58 11.41 36.14 37.23
C SER A 58 12.27 34.88 37.36
N HIS A 59 12.96 34.74 38.49
CA HIS A 59 13.20 33.43 39.05
C HIS A 59 11.86 32.91 39.60
N LEU A 60 11.31 31.85 38.99
CA LEU A 60 10.18 31.12 39.56
C LEU A 60 10.61 30.52 40.92
N PRO A 61 9.77 30.60 41.96
CA PRO A 61 10.06 29.95 43.23
C PRO A 61 10.07 28.43 43.06
N PRO A 62 10.89 27.68 43.82
CA PRO A 62 10.86 26.23 43.81
C PRO A 62 9.47 25.77 44.26
N LEU A 63 8.78 25.00 43.41
CA LEU A 63 7.56 24.29 43.77
C LEU A 63 7.86 23.47 45.03
N THR A 64 7.22 23.85 46.13
CA THR A 64 7.34 23.17 47.42
C THR A 64 6.69 21.80 47.25
N LEU A 65 7.51 20.75 47.27
CA LEU A 65 7.08 19.36 47.28
C LEU A 65 6.07 19.18 48.42
N ILE A 66 4.78 19.04 48.09
CA ILE A 66 3.75 18.70 49.06
C ILE A 66 4.14 17.32 49.59
N GLN A 67 4.62 17.25 50.84
CA GLN A 67 4.93 15.96 51.45
C GLN A 67 3.63 15.19 51.66
N PRO A 68 3.55 13.90 51.24
CA PRO A 68 2.35 13.11 51.43
C PRO A 68 2.07 12.95 52.92
N VAL A 69 0.83 13.26 53.30
CA VAL A 69 0.31 13.07 54.66
C VAL A 69 0.41 11.58 55.01
N SER A 70 1.12 11.30 56.09
CA SER A 70 1.57 9.96 56.49
C SER A 70 0.38 9.04 56.85
N ARG A 71 -0.15 8.32 55.86
CA ARG A 71 -1.02 7.17 56.10
C ARG A 71 -0.12 5.99 56.48
N ILE A 72 -0.38 5.34 57.62
CA ILE A 72 0.37 4.17 58.07
C ILE A 72 0.08 3.02 57.09
N VAL A 73 0.94 2.88 56.08
CA VAL A 73 0.92 1.77 55.11
C VAL A 73 1.74 0.63 55.72
N THR A 74 1.13 -0.55 55.77
CA THR A 74 1.77 -1.82 56.14
C THR A 74 3.02 -2.06 55.28
N THR A 75 4.16 -2.34 55.90
CA THR A 75 5.51 -2.39 55.29
C THR A 75 5.77 -3.61 54.38
N GLY A 76 4.73 -4.15 53.71
CA GLY A 76 4.84 -5.24 52.74
C GLY A 76 5.16 -4.76 51.32
N ALA A 77 5.46 -5.69 50.41
CA ALA A 77 5.74 -5.41 48.99
C ALA A 77 4.60 -4.61 48.32
N GLU A 78 3.34 -4.92 48.65
CA GLU A 78 2.16 -4.18 48.19
C GLU A 78 2.20 -2.69 48.58
N GLY A 79 2.74 -2.38 49.76
CA GLY A 79 2.90 -1.00 50.22
C GLY A 79 3.94 -0.23 49.41
N GLN A 80 4.99 -0.89 48.93
CA GLN A 80 6.03 -0.27 48.11
C GLN A 80 5.54 0.03 46.69
N GLU A 81 4.80 -0.90 46.08
CA GLU A 81 4.22 -0.70 44.74
C GLU A 81 3.20 0.44 44.72
N ALA A 82 2.34 0.54 45.74
CA ALA A 82 1.38 1.64 45.87
C ALA A 82 2.06 3.01 45.97
N ILE A 83 3.14 3.11 46.76
CA ILE A 83 3.94 4.34 46.88
C ILE A 83 4.61 4.68 45.54
N GLN A 84 5.12 3.68 44.82
CA GLN A 84 5.74 3.90 43.51
C GLN A 84 4.70 4.37 42.47
N TYR A 85 3.50 3.79 42.45
CA TYR A 85 2.40 4.23 41.60
C TYR A 85 2.04 5.70 41.86
N GLU A 86 1.78 6.07 43.12
CA GLU A 86 1.48 7.45 43.50
C GLU A 86 2.62 8.40 43.11
N THR A 87 3.87 7.96 43.24
CA THR A 87 5.05 8.74 42.82
C THR A 87 5.07 8.99 41.32
N LEU A 88 4.81 7.98 40.49
CA LEU A 88 4.77 8.12 39.03
C LEU A 88 3.63 9.03 38.59
N THR A 89 2.43 8.86 39.13
CA THR A 89 1.26 9.74 38.84
C THR A 89 1.53 11.19 39.22
N ASN A 90 2.12 11.44 40.40
CA ASN A 90 2.48 12.79 40.80
C ASN A 90 3.53 13.42 39.87
N ARG A 91 4.50 12.64 39.39
CA ARG A 91 5.49 13.13 38.41
C ARG A 91 4.85 13.45 37.06
N ALA A 92 3.88 12.66 36.61
CA ALA A 92 3.12 12.94 35.39
C ALA A 92 2.39 14.30 35.49
N HIS A 93 1.67 14.54 36.58
CA HIS A 93 0.97 15.81 36.81
C HIS A 93 1.90 17.03 36.89
N VAL A 94 3.06 16.88 37.52
CA VAL A 94 4.06 17.95 37.58
C VAL A 94 4.58 18.28 36.17
N ALA A 95 4.89 17.27 35.37
CA ALA A 95 5.34 17.46 34.00
C ALA A 95 4.25 18.09 33.10
N GLU A 96 2.99 17.70 33.28
CA GLU A 96 1.86 18.31 32.57
C GLU A 96 1.71 19.80 32.92
N ALA A 97 1.80 20.15 34.21
CA ALA A 97 1.78 21.55 34.64
C ALA A 97 2.96 22.35 34.06
N GLN A 98 4.14 21.74 33.94
CA GLN A 98 5.31 22.35 33.29
C GLN A 98 5.10 22.56 31.78
N SER A 99 4.50 21.58 31.09
CA SER A 99 4.11 21.72 29.69
C SER A 99 3.13 22.89 29.51
N GLN A 100 2.07 22.96 30.33
CA GLN A 100 1.08 24.05 30.26
C GLN A 100 1.65 25.43 30.60
N ALA A 101 2.67 25.51 31.45
CA ALA A 101 3.36 26.75 31.77
C ALA A 101 4.32 27.22 30.66
N ALA A 102 4.81 26.30 29.83
CA ALA A 102 5.64 26.62 28.69
C ALA A 102 4.83 27.35 27.60
N LYS A 103 5.53 28.08 26.71
CA LYS A 103 4.87 28.74 25.58
C LYS A 103 4.20 27.68 24.69
N PRO A 104 2.89 27.79 24.38
CA PRO A 104 2.20 26.83 23.53
C PRO A 104 2.94 26.61 22.20
N TYR A 105 3.02 25.35 21.77
CA TYR A 105 3.70 24.91 20.54
C TYR A 105 5.22 25.13 20.50
N SER A 106 5.85 25.43 21.63
CA SER A 106 7.31 25.42 21.73
C SER A 106 7.85 23.99 21.83
N SER A 107 9.12 23.78 21.49
CA SER A 107 9.80 22.50 21.71
C SER A 107 9.82 22.10 23.19
N GLU A 108 9.88 23.07 24.11
CA GLU A 108 9.77 22.85 25.56
C GLU A 108 8.37 22.33 25.96
N TYR A 109 7.30 22.91 25.39
CA TYR A 109 5.92 22.44 25.60
C TYR A 109 5.78 20.96 25.23
N TYR A 110 6.27 20.57 24.06
CA TYR A 110 6.22 19.17 23.60
C TYR A 110 7.11 18.25 24.44
N ALA A 111 8.31 18.70 24.81
CA ALA A 111 9.22 17.90 25.62
C ALA A 111 8.59 17.54 26.98
N TRP A 112 8.00 18.52 27.68
CA TRP A 112 7.29 18.26 28.94
C TRP A 112 6.01 17.44 28.74
N GLY A 113 5.30 17.59 27.61
CA GLY A 113 4.18 16.73 27.26
C GLY A 113 4.59 15.26 27.14
N ASN A 114 5.73 14.98 26.52
CA ASN A 114 6.27 13.62 26.41
C ASN A 114 6.68 13.05 27.78
N VAL A 115 7.22 13.88 28.69
CA VAL A 115 7.50 13.47 30.07
C VAL A 115 6.23 13.04 30.79
N ALA A 116 5.19 13.87 30.74
CA ALA A 116 3.92 13.60 31.39
C ALA A 116 3.29 12.29 30.91
N SER A 117 3.21 12.14 29.57
CA SER A 117 2.68 10.92 28.94
C SER A 117 3.47 9.67 29.34
N SER A 118 4.81 9.74 29.35
CA SER A 118 5.64 8.58 29.70
C SER A 118 5.49 8.17 31.18
N TYR A 119 5.37 9.12 32.11
CA TYR A 119 5.11 8.78 33.51
C TYR A 119 3.70 8.21 33.75
N ASP A 120 2.70 8.71 33.02
CA ASP A 120 1.33 8.18 33.09
C ASP A 120 1.28 6.72 32.61
N GLU A 121 1.91 6.41 31.48
CA GLU A 121 2.02 5.03 30.98
C GLU A 121 2.83 4.12 31.93
N ALA A 122 3.90 4.65 32.54
CA ALA A 122 4.65 3.91 33.56
C ALA A 122 3.77 3.54 34.77
N ALA A 123 2.91 4.46 35.23
CA ALA A 123 1.98 4.23 36.33
C ALA A 123 0.90 3.20 35.97
N LYS A 124 0.31 3.31 34.77
CA LYS A 124 -0.66 2.33 34.27
C LYS A 124 -0.07 0.93 34.17
N ALA A 125 1.14 0.80 33.62
CA ALA A 125 1.84 -0.49 33.54
C ALA A 125 2.11 -1.08 34.94
N LEU A 126 2.51 -0.25 35.92
CA LEU A 126 2.70 -0.71 37.30
C LEU A 126 1.40 -1.20 37.94
N GLN A 127 0.29 -0.50 37.71
CA GLN A 127 -1.02 -0.92 38.20
C GLN A 127 -1.43 -2.29 37.62
N LYS A 128 -1.17 -2.51 36.33
CA LYS A 128 -1.39 -3.83 35.68
C LYS A 128 -0.50 -4.90 36.32
N ALA A 129 0.76 -4.60 36.60
CA ALA A 129 1.67 -5.51 37.29
C ALA A 129 1.14 -5.93 38.68
N THR A 130 0.73 -4.97 39.52
CA THR A 130 0.15 -5.25 40.85
C THR A 130 -1.12 -6.09 40.76
N SER A 131 -1.96 -5.82 39.75
CA SER A 131 -3.20 -6.59 39.53
C SER A 131 -2.90 -8.05 39.15
N ALA A 132 -1.88 -8.27 38.33
CA ALA A 132 -1.41 -9.60 37.95
C ALA A 132 -0.78 -10.34 39.13
N THR A 133 0.02 -9.67 39.97
CA THR A 133 0.57 -10.24 41.21
C THR A 133 -0.55 -10.69 42.14
N THR A 134 -1.57 -9.85 42.33
CA THR A 134 -2.74 -10.16 43.17
C THR A 134 -3.52 -11.37 42.63
N SER A 135 -3.51 -11.56 41.32
CA SER A 135 -4.14 -12.68 40.63
C SER A 135 -3.27 -13.95 40.58
N GLY A 136 -2.03 -13.89 41.09
CA GLY A 136 -1.07 -15.00 41.08
C GLY A 136 -0.47 -15.29 39.69
N ASN A 137 -0.50 -14.32 38.76
CA ASN A 137 0.09 -14.45 37.43
C ASN A 137 1.50 -13.85 37.38
N ASP A 138 2.47 -14.58 37.91
CA ASP A 138 3.86 -14.11 38.06
C ASP A 138 4.52 -13.69 36.75
N PHE A 139 4.22 -14.39 35.64
CA PHE A 139 4.75 -14.06 34.32
C PHE A 139 4.24 -12.70 33.84
N GLU A 140 2.93 -12.47 33.92
CA GLU A 140 2.31 -11.20 33.54
C GLU A 140 2.79 -10.06 34.44
N ALA A 141 2.85 -10.28 35.75
CA ALA A 141 3.35 -9.30 36.72
C ALA A 141 4.79 -8.89 36.40
N THR A 142 5.64 -9.86 36.04
CA THR A 142 7.04 -9.61 35.65
C THR A 142 7.12 -8.77 34.39
N LEU A 143 6.31 -9.08 33.37
CA LEU A 143 6.33 -8.37 32.10
C LEU A 143 5.84 -6.92 32.25
N TRP A 144 4.70 -6.70 32.92
CA TRP A 144 4.19 -5.35 33.20
C TRP A 144 5.11 -4.52 34.09
N SER A 145 5.79 -5.15 35.05
CA SER A 145 6.82 -4.48 35.86
C SER A 145 8.00 -4.00 35.00
N LYS A 146 8.41 -4.82 34.01
CA LYS A 146 9.47 -4.44 33.06
C LYS A 146 9.01 -3.30 32.15
N THR A 147 7.78 -3.35 31.64
CA THR A 147 7.15 -2.27 30.85
C THR A 147 7.12 -0.95 31.62
N SER A 148 6.66 -0.97 32.87
CA SER A 148 6.62 0.22 33.74
C SER A 148 8.00 0.85 33.90
N LYS A 149 9.04 0.03 34.13
CA LYS A 149 10.42 0.50 34.25
C LYS A 149 10.94 1.16 32.97
N GLN A 150 10.60 0.63 31.80
CA GLN A 150 11.05 1.21 30.53
C GLN A 150 10.32 2.53 30.20
N TYR A 151 9.02 2.63 30.49
CA TYR A 151 8.31 3.92 30.40
C TYR A 151 8.86 4.95 31.40
N GLN A 152 9.23 4.52 32.60
CA GLN A 152 9.89 5.38 33.57
C GLN A 152 11.25 5.88 33.01
N GLU A 153 12.07 5.00 32.44
CA GLU A 153 13.35 5.37 31.82
C GLU A 153 13.16 6.34 30.64
N SER A 154 12.13 6.13 29.81
CA SER A 154 11.72 7.08 28.77
C SER A 154 11.36 8.46 29.33
N ALA A 155 10.58 8.52 30.42
CA ALA A 155 10.20 9.76 31.07
C ALA A 155 11.43 10.50 31.64
N GLU A 156 12.41 9.77 32.15
CA GLU A 156 13.67 10.32 32.65
C GLU A 156 14.50 10.95 31.52
N TYR A 157 14.60 10.31 30.36
CA TYR A 157 15.25 10.88 29.18
C TYR A 157 14.52 12.11 28.65
N HIS A 158 13.19 12.06 28.50
CA HIS A 158 12.42 13.23 28.08
C HIS A 158 12.54 14.38 29.10
N THR A 159 12.69 14.09 30.39
CA THR A 159 12.90 15.10 31.43
C THR A 159 14.22 15.83 31.20
N GLN A 160 15.27 15.09 30.82
CA GLN A 160 16.56 15.68 30.51
C GLN A 160 16.49 16.52 29.22
N ALA A 161 15.84 16.00 28.17
CA ALA A 161 15.58 16.75 26.94
C ALA A 161 14.84 18.07 27.22
N ALA A 162 13.77 18.03 28.01
CA ALA A 162 13.00 19.20 28.40
C ALA A 162 13.85 20.26 29.11
N LYS A 163 14.74 19.85 30.03
CA LYS A 163 15.68 20.77 30.68
C LYS A 163 16.69 21.38 29.71
N ASP A 164 17.25 20.57 28.81
CA ASP A 164 18.27 21.02 27.87
C ASP A 164 17.70 22.04 26.87
N ILE A 165 16.48 21.83 26.38
CA ILE A 165 15.82 22.79 25.51
C ILE A 165 15.45 24.10 26.23
N SER A 166 15.03 24.05 27.49
CA SER A 166 14.81 25.26 28.32
C SER A 166 16.11 26.06 28.52
N ASN A 167 17.26 25.38 28.56
CA ASN A 167 18.58 25.99 28.67
C ASN A 167 19.17 26.42 27.30
N GLY A 168 18.46 26.17 26.19
CA GLY A 168 18.92 26.49 24.84
C GLY A 168 19.96 25.51 24.27
N ASN A 169 20.18 24.35 24.91
CA ASN A 169 21.10 23.32 24.45
C ASN A 169 20.40 22.33 23.50
N LYS A 170 20.40 22.67 22.21
CA LYS A 170 19.70 21.90 21.18
C LYS A 170 20.30 20.51 20.91
N THR A 171 21.63 20.39 20.98
CA THR A 171 22.31 19.12 20.68
C THR A 171 21.95 18.05 21.70
N ASP A 172 22.03 18.37 23.00
CA ASP A 172 21.68 17.40 24.04
C ASP A 172 20.17 17.14 24.09
N TYR A 173 19.35 18.16 23.80
CA TYR A 173 17.91 17.96 23.58
C TYR A 173 17.63 16.87 22.53
N ASP A 174 18.27 16.94 21.35
CA ASP A 174 18.04 15.96 20.28
C ASP A 174 18.46 14.55 20.73
N HIS A 175 19.61 14.41 21.41
CA HIS A 175 20.07 13.12 21.93
C HIS A 175 19.10 12.51 22.97
N PHE A 176 18.71 13.28 23.99
CA PHE A 176 17.82 12.80 25.04
C PHE A 176 16.39 12.61 24.56
N SER A 177 15.92 13.44 23.63
CA SER A 177 14.60 13.26 23.00
C SER A 177 14.56 11.94 22.22
N LYS A 178 15.61 11.66 21.43
CA LYS A 178 15.76 10.38 20.72
C LYS A 178 15.80 9.20 21.70
N ALA A 179 16.60 9.30 22.78
CA ALA A 179 16.66 8.29 23.83
C ALA A 179 15.29 8.00 24.45
N GLY A 180 14.53 9.05 24.77
CA GLY A 180 13.18 8.96 25.31
C GLY A 180 12.22 8.23 24.38
N HIS A 181 12.22 8.57 23.09
CA HIS A 181 11.40 7.89 22.10
C HIS A 181 11.77 6.42 21.93
N THR A 182 13.06 6.10 21.86
CA THR A 182 13.52 4.70 21.74
C THR A 182 13.16 3.87 22.99
N ALA A 183 13.26 4.44 24.19
CA ALA A 183 12.85 3.77 25.42
C ALA A 183 11.32 3.59 25.53
N SER A 184 10.54 4.55 25.03
CA SER A 184 9.07 4.42 24.95
C SER A 184 8.68 3.30 23.98
N TRP A 185 9.33 3.23 22.82
CA TRP A 185 9.12 2.15 21.86
C TRP A 185 9.49 0.77 22.43
N SER A 186 10.57 0.69 23.22
CA SER A 186 10.94 -0.51 23.98
C SER A 186 9.80 -0.99 24.89
N ALA A 187 9.19 -0.07 25.65
CA ALA A 187 8.08 -0.40 26.55
C ALA A 187 6.84 -0.89 25.78
N HIS A 188 6.50 -0.23 24.67
CA HIS A 188 5.40 -0.64 23.80
C HIS A 188 5.58 -2.07 23.26
N LEU A 189 6.79 -2.45 22.85
CA LEU A 189 7.09 -3.82 22.42
C LEU A 189 6.83 -4.85 23.53
N LEU A 190 7.06 -4.52 24.81
CA LEU A 190 6.70 -5.42 25.91
C LEU A 190 5.17 -5.58 26.08
N GLU A 191 4.39 -4.55 25.78
CA GLU A 191 2.92 -4.66 25.75
C GLU A 191 2.43 -5.58 24.62
N GLU A 192 3.06 -5.47 23.45
CA GLU A 192 2.82 -6.38 22.32
C GLU A 192 3.24 -7.82 22.67
N ALA A 193 4.34 -8.01 23.40
CA ALA A 193 4.76 -9.32 23.89
C ALA A 193 3.76 -9.94 24.88
N PHE A 194 3.15 -9.10 25.73
CA PHE A 194 2.10 -9.53 26.64
C PHE A 194 0.85 -9.96 25.88
N SER A 195 0.38 -9.11 24.96
CA SER A 195 -0.79 -9.38 24.11
C SER A 195 -0.62 -10.67 23.30
N ALA A 196 0.58 -10.92 22.78
CA ALA A 196 0.92 -12.18 22.12
C ALA A 196 0.83 -13.39 23.09
N SER A 197 1.24 -13.25 24.34
CA SER A 197 1.17 -14.32 25.36
C SER A 197 -0.27 -14.69 25.73
N GLU A 198 -1.18 -13.70 25.77
CA GLU A 198 -2.62 -13.98 25.95
C GLU A 198 -3.15 -14.83 24.78
N LYS A 199 -2.74 -14.49 23.55
CA LYS A 199 -3.12 -15.26 22.35
C LYS A 199 -2.55 -16.69 22.34
N VAL A 200 -1.35 -16.92 22.91
CA VAL A 200 -0.84 -18.29 23.13
C VAL A 200 -1.83 -19.10 23.97
N THR A 201 -2.33 -18.53 25.07
CA THR A 201 -3.25 -19.20 25.99
C THR A 201 -4.59 -19.49 25.31
N GLN A 202 -5.12 -18.51 24.55
CA GLN A 202 -6.34 -18.67 23.77
C GLN A 202 -6.22 -19.78 22.71
N ALA A 203 -5.14 -19.77 21.92
CA ALA A 203 -4.89 -20.79 20.91
C ALA A 203 -4.75 -22.19 21.52
N LYS A 204 -4.09 -22.32 22.69
CA LYS A 204 -4.02 -23.59 23.44
C LYS A 204 -5.38 -24.06 23.91
N HIS A 205 -6.22 -23.18 24.45
CA HIS A 205 -7.59 -23.52 24.83
C HIS A 205 -8.44 -23.99 23.64
N ALA A 206 -8.19 -23.43 22.45
CA ALA A 206 -8.81 -23.86 21.19
C ALA A 206 -8.17 -25.11 20.57
N ASN A 207 -7.15 -25.71 21.20
CA ASN A 207 -6.34 -26.82 20.67
C ASN A 207 -5.66 -26.52 19.31
N GLN A 208 -5.27 -25.27 19.09
CA GLN A 208 -4.59 -24.79 17.88
C GLN A 208 -3.08 -24.63 18.14
N GLU A 209 -2.37 -25.76 18.30
CA GLU A 209 -0.97 -25.76 18.75
C GLU A 209 -0.02 -24.99 17.82
N GLU A 210 -0.18 -25.10 16.50
CA GLU A 210 0.64 -24.36 15.52
C GLU A 210 0.47 -22.84 15.66
N LEU A 211 -0.74 -22.38 15.94
CA LEU A 211 -1.04 -20.96 16.17
C LEU A 211 -0.45 -20.48 17.49
N ALA A 212 -0.55 -21.30 18.54
CA ALA A 212 0.07 -21.02 19.84
C ALA A 212 1.60 -20.88 19.72
N LEU A 213 2.25 -21.72 18.92
CA LEU A 213 3.69 -21.63 18.67
C LEU A 213 4.09 -20.34 17.94
N LEU A 214 3.27 -19.86 16.99
CA LEU A 214 3.52 -18.58 16.33
C LEU A 214 3.41 -17.41 17.30
N TRP A 215 2.35 -17.36 18.11
CA TRP A 215 2.17 -16.32 19.13
C TRP A 215 3.27 -16.33 20.20
N LEU A 216 3.80 -17.51 20.54
CA LEU A 216 4.93 -17.62 21.45
C LEU A 216 6.18 -16.95 20.86
N LYS A 217 6.50 -17.23 19.59
CA LYS A 217 7.63 -16.59 18.90
C LYS A 217 7.49 -15.07 18.81
N ILE A 218 6.28 -14.57 18.54
CA ILE A 218 6.00 -13.12 18.52
C ILE A 218 6.32 -12.50 19.88
N SER A 219 5.88 -13.14 20.97
CA SER A 219 6.18 -12.67 22.33
C SER A 219 7.68 -12.64 22.62
N GLU A 220 8.40 -13.72 22.30
CA GLU A 220 9.85 -13.82 22.52
C GLU A 220 10.62 -12.73 21.74
N LEU A 221 10.30 -12.55 20.45
CA LEU A 221 10.96 -11.56 19.60
C LEU A 221 10.68 -10.12 20.03
N ASN A 222 9.45 -9.83 20.46
CA ASN A 222 9.12 -8.51 21.00
C ASN A 222 9.86 -8.21 22.31
N GLN A 223 10.01 -9.22 23.19
CA GLN A 223 10.84 -9.08 24.39
C GLN A 223 12.31 -8.81 24.03
N GLU A 224 12.90 -9.57 23.10
CA GLU A 224 14.28 -9.37 22.67
C GLU A 224 14.48 -8.02 21.96
N SER A 225 13.54 -7.63 21.09
CA SER A 225 13.52 -6.31 20.44
C SER A 225 13.47 -5.18 21.46
N SER A 226 12.65 -5.31 22.52
CA SER A 226 12.61 -4.32 23.59
C SER A 226 13.99 -4.16 24.26
N GLU A 227 14.72 -5.26 24.47
CA GLU A 227 16.02 -5.25 25.14
C GLU A 227 17.09 -4.54 24.31
N TYR A 228 17.05 -4.66 22.97
CA TYR A 228 17.94 -3.88 22.13
C TYR A 228 17.54 -2.42 22.03
N ASN A 229 16.25 -2.10 21.99
CA ASN A 229 15.80 -0.70 21.99
C ASN A 229 16.21 0.03 23.28
N ILE A 230 16.10 -0.60 24.46
CA ILE A 230 16.57 0.05 25.69
C ILE A 230 18.10 0.20 25.73
N GLN A 231 18.85 -0.74 25.15
CA GLN A 231 20.30 -0.59 24.97
C GLN A 231 20.65 0.55 24.01
N ALA A 232 19.88 0.73 22.93
CA ALA A 232 20.02 1.83 22.00
C ALA A 232 19.76 3.17 22.70
N ALA A 233 18.65 3.30 23.44
CA ALA A 233 18.33 4.49 24.23
C ALA A 233 19.47 4.90 25.19
N ARG A 234 20.04 3.92 25.90
CA ARG A 234 21.21 4.14 26.77
C ARG A 234 22.43 4.59 25.99
N ALA A 235 22.73 3.96 24.85
CA ALA A 235 23.86 4.31 24.01
C ALA A 235 23.77 5.77 23.50
N ILE A 236 22.63 6.19 22.94
CA ILE A 236 22.47 7.57 22.45
C ILE A 236 22.49 8.60 23.58
N SER A 237 21.91 8.28 24.74
CA SER A 237 21.97 9.18 25.92
C SER A 237 23.41 9.41 26.43
N SER A 238 24.32 8.47 26.13
CA SER A 238 25.75 8.57 26.46
C SER A 238 26.61 9.19 25.34
N GLY A 239 25.99 9.61 24.23
CA GLY A 239 26.69 10.12 23.05
C GLY A 239 27.37 9.04 22.19
N ASN A 240 27.02 7.77 22.38
CA ASN A 240 27.60 6.65 21.62
C ASN A 240 26.73 6.29 20.41
N GLU A 241 26.83 7.10 19.36
CA GLU A 241 26.05 6.94 18.12
C GLU A 241 26.27 5.60 17.42
N ILE A 242 27.50 5.05 17.46
CA ILE A 242 27.82 3.77 16.81
C ILE A 242 27.04 2.63 17.46
N ASN A 243 27.02 2.56 18.79
CA ASN A 243 26.26 1.54 19.50
C ASN A 243 24.75 1.80 19.41
N TYR A 244 24.32 3.06 19.38
CA TYR A 244 22.92 3.41 19.12
C TYR A 244 22.45 2.80 17.80
N ASP A 245 23.10 3.13 16.68
CA ASP A 245 22.72 2.63 15.34
C ASP A 245 22.71 1.10 15.31
N ARG A 246 23.69 0.48 15.96
CA ARG A 246 23.82 -0.98 16.03
C ARG A 246 22.65 -1.64 16.74
N PHE A 247 22.30 -1.15 17.93
CA PHE A 247 21.23 -1.71 18.75
C PHE A 247 19.85 -1.33 18.22
N GLU A 248 19.66 -0.11 17.72
CA GLU A 248 18.42 0.35 17.09
C GLU A 248 18.08 -0.54 15.90
N ARG A 249 19.01 -0.76 14.96
CA ARG A 249 18.78 -1.65 13.81
C ARG A 249 18.49 -3.09 14.21
N ALA A 250 19.15 -3.59 15.27
CA ALA A 250 18.87 -4.92 15.79
C ALA A 250 17.46 -5.02 16.38
N GLY A 251 17.07 -4.04 17.20
CA GLY A 251 15.71 -3.93 17.75
C GLY A 251 14.66 -3.82 16.64
N PHE A 252 14.87 -2.92 15.68
CA PHE A 252 13.99 -2.73 14.53
C PHE A 252 13.80 -4.03 13.74
N ALA A 253 14.89 -4.71 13.36
CA ALA A 253 14.80 -5.96 12.60
C ALA A 253 14.08 -7.08 13.39
N LEU A 254 14.26 -7.19 14.71
CA LEU A 254 13.46 -8.15 15.49
C LEU A 254 11.98 -7.78 15.60
N GLY A 255 11.67 -6.47 15.66
CA GLY A 255 10.28 -6.00 15.61
C GLY A 255 9.62 -6.36 14.28
N GLU A 256 10.32 -6.15 13.16
CA GLU A 256 9.87 -6.60 11.83
C GLU A 256 9.69 -8.13 11.78
N SER A 257 10.61 -8.90 12.38
CA SER A 257 10.47 -10.37 12.49
C SER A 257 9.18 -10.77 13.23
N ALA A 258 8.90 -10.14 14.38
CA ALA A 258 7.67 -10.37 15.13
C ALA A 258 6.42 -10.01 14.32
N LEU A 259 6.43 -8.89 13.59
CA LEU A 259 5.35 -8.49 12.69
C LEU A 259 5.08 -9.52 11.59
N ARG A 260 6.12 -10.11 10.98
CA ARG A 260 5.92 -11.17 9.97
C ARG A 260 5.32 -12.43 10.56
N PHE A 261 5.72 -12.84 11.77
CA PHE A 261 5.04 -13.95 12.46
C PHE A 261 3.59 -13.62 12.82
N GLN A 262 3.27 -12.37 13.16
CA GLN A 262 1.90 -11.92 13.40
C GLN A 262 1.04 -12.00 12.14
N ILE A 263 1.57 -11.61 10.99
CA ILE A 263 0.86 -11.78 9.72
C ILE A 263 0.68 -13.28 9.43
N ALA A 264 1.72 -14.09 9.65
CA ALA A 264 1.66 -15.55 9.48
C ALA A 264 0.57 -16.19 10.37
N SER A 265 0.39 -15.73 11.61
CA SER A 265 -0.64 -16.25 12.51
C SER A 265 -2.05 -15.90 12.03
N MET A 266 -2.27 -14.67 11.55
CA MET A 266 -3.54 -14.26 10.95
C MET A 266 -3.88 -15.06 9.69
N VAL A 267 -2.88 -15.36 8.84
CA VAL A 267 -3.07 -16.19 7.64
C VAL A 267 -3.35 -17.65 8.02
N LEU A 268 -2.71 -18.16 9.07
CA LEU A 268 -2.98 -19.50 9.60
C LEU A 268 -4.41 -19.63 10.14
N GLU A 269 -4.91 -18.63 10.87
CA GLU A 269 -6.31 -18.58 11.33
C GLU A 269 -7.29 -18.66 10.14
N LYS A 270 -7.04 -17.90 9.06
CA LYS A 270 -7.83 -17.99 7.82
C LYS A 270 -7.76 -19.40 7.20
N ALA A 271 -6.59 -20.03 7.20
CA ALA A 271 -6.42 -21.39 6.68
C ALA A 271 -7.18 -22.43 7.51
N ILE A 272 -7.22 -22.27 8.84
CA ILE A 272 -8.01 -23.11 9.74
C ILE A 272 -9.50 -22.97 9.43
N GLN A 273 -10.01 -21.73 9.34
CA GLN A 273 -11.41 -21.46 8.99
C GLN A 273 -11.79 -22.05 7.63
N ALA A 274 -10.91 -21.93 6.63
CA ALA A 274 -11.09 -22.52 5.31
C ALA A 274 -11.23 -24.05 5.37
N ARG A 275 -10.45 -24.73 6.21
CA ARG A 275 -10.57 -26.19 6.42
C ARG A 275 -11.89 -26.57 7.08
N GLU A 276 -12.36 -25.79 8.05
CA GLU A 276 -13.64 -26.03 8.74
C GLU A 276 -14.84 -26.02 7.78
N ILE A 277 -14.77 -25.20 6.72
CA ILE A 277 -15.77 -25.15 5.65
C ILE A 277 -15.40 -26.01 4.42
N ASN A 278 -14.47 -26.96 4.57
CA ASN A 278 -14.03 -27.93 3.54
C ASN A 278 -13.36 -27.31 2.29
N GLN A 279 -12.83 -26.09 2.37
CA GLN A 279 -12.07 -25.44 1.29
C GLN A 279 -10.57 -25.82 1.36
N ASN A 280 -10.28 -27.12 1.22
CA ASN A 280 -8.96 -27.69 1.48
C ASN A 280 -7.84 -27.11 0.58
N GLU A 281 -8.12 -26.87 -0.71
CA GLU A 281 -7.12 -26.32 -1.64
C GLU A 281 -6.78 -24.85 -1.31
N PHE A 282 -7.80 -24.05 -0.97
CA PHE A 282 -7.63 -22.67 -0.49
C PHE A 282 -6.80 -22.63 0.79
N ALA A 283 -7.12 -23.50 1.75
CA ALA A 283 -6.34 -23.63 2.99
C ALA A 283 -4.88 -24.05 2.72
N ALA A 284 -4.64 -24.99 1.80
CA ALA A 284 -3.30 -25.43 1.44
C ALA A 284 -2.47 -24.28 0.82
N SER A 285 -3.09 -23.44 -0.01
CA SER A 285 -2.44 -22.26 -0.58
C SER A 285 -2.10 -21.21 0.50
N LEU A 286 -3.00 -20.95 1.45
CA LEU A 286 -2.75 -20.05 2.57
C LEU A 286 -1.60 -20.56 3.46
N LEU A 287 -1.48 -21.87 3.68
CA LEU A 287 -0.38 -22.44 4.46
C LEU A 287 1.00 -22.22 3.82
N LYS A 288 1.09 -22.26 2.47
CA LYS A 288 2.31 -21.85 1.79
C LYS A 288 2.67 -20.39 2.07
N ALA A 289 1.66 -19.50 2.12
CA ALA A 289 1.90 -18.09 2.48
C ALA A 289 2.39 -17.95 3.93
N VAL A 290 1.84 -18.74 4.87
CA VAL A 290 2.34 -18.82 6.26
C VAL A 290 3.82 -19.18 6.29
N GLU A 291 4.24 -20.21 5.55
CA GLU A 291 5.65 -20.63 5.46
C GLU A 291 6.56 -19.50 4.98
N GLN A 292 6.15 -18.76 3.95
CA GLN A 292 6.93 -17.63 3.42
C GLN A 292 7.03 -16.46 4.39
N TYR A 293 5.96 -16.13 5.13
CA TYR A 293 6.05 -15.13 6.19
C TYR A 293 6.96 -15.57 7.34
N GLN A 294 6.95 -16.86 7.71
CA GLN A 294 7.87 -17.40 8.71
C GLN A 294 9.33 -17.32 8.22
N GLU A 295 9.60 -17.57 6.94
CA GLU A 295 10.94 -17.44 6.37
C GLU A 295 11.40 -15.97 6.30
N SER A 296 10.51 -15.06 5.92
CA SER A 296 10.75 -13.60 6.03
C SER A 296 11.15 -13.20 7.45
N ALA A 297 10.42 -13.70 8.45
CA ALA A 297 10.72 -13.44 9.86
C ALA A 297 12.13 -13.93 10.26
N LYS A 298 12.54 -15.13 9.80
CA LYS A 298 13.89 -15.67 10.06
C LYS A 298 14.98 -14.79 9.46
N TYR A 299 14.80 -14.29 8.24
CA TYR A 299 15.77 -13.39 7.62
C TYR A 299 15.90 -12.06 8.38
N TYR A 300 14.79 -11.50 8.87
CA TYR A 300 14.85 -10.34 9.76
C TYR A 300 15.61 -10.63 11.07
N SER A 301 15.42 -11.79 11.69
CA SER A 301 16.24 -12.19 12.85
C SER A 301 17.73 -12.34 12.50
N GLN A 302 18.06 -12.82 11.30
CA GLN A 302 19.44 -12.86 10.81
C GLN A 302 20.02 -11.45 10.58
N ALA A 303 19.21 -10.51 10.06
CA ALA A 303 19.59 -9.10 9.93
C ALA A 303 19.91 -8.50 11.29
N ALA A 304 19.07 -8.72 12.31
CA ALA A 304 19.33 -8.26 13.68
C ALA A 304 20.69 -8.76 14.20
N ASN A 305 20.98 -10.05 14.03
CA ASN A 305 22.26 -10.67 14.39
C ASN A 305 23.45 -10.07 13.62
N ALA A 306 23.30 -9.74 12.34
CA ALA A 306 24.32 -9.07 11.56
C ALA A 306 24.57 -7.65 12.06
N SER A 307 23.51 -6.90 12.41
CA SER A 307 23.62 -5.58 13.02
C SER A 307 24.42 -5.63 14.31
N LEU A 308 24.11 -6.55 15.23
CA LEU A 308 24.83 -6.69 16.51
C LEU A 308 26.33 -6.96 16.34
N LYS A 309 26.73 -7.59 15.24
CA LYS A 309 28.14 -7.83 14.87
C LYS A 309 28.80 -6.63 14.18
N GLY A 310 28.06 -5.55 13.93
CA GLY A 310 28.50 -4.37 13.17
C GLY A 310 28.62 -4.61 11.67
N ASN A 311 28.00 -5.68 11.14
CA ASN A 311 28.10 -6.06 9.74
C ASN A 311 26.94 -5.48 8.93
N LYS A 312 27.08 -4.23 8.50
CA LYS A 312 26.05 -3.51 7.73
C LYS A 312 25.69 -4.20 6.41
N THR A 313 26.67 -4.74 5.70
CA THR A 313 26.44 -5.42 4.41
C THR A 313 25.54 -6.65 4.57
N ASP A 314 25.78 -7.46 5.61
CA ASP A 314 24.92 -8.62 5.86
C ASP A 314 23.54 -8.21 6.39
N PHE A 315 23.45 -7.12 7.17
CA PHE A 315 22.16 -6.55 7.57
C PHE A 315 21.32 -6.19 6.34
N ASP A 316 21.83 -5.34 5.45
CA ASP A 316 21.11 -4.86 4.26
C ASP A 316 20.69 -6.04 3.35
N ARG A 317 21.56 -7.06 3.23
CA ARG A 317 21.27 -8.28 2.45
C ARG A 317 20.16 -9.12 3.09
N PHE A 318 20.21 -9.38 4.39
CA PHE A 318 19.19 -10.19 5.06
C PHE A 318 17.85 -9.46 5.13
N GLU A 319 17.86 -8.13 5.31
CA GLU A 319 16.65 -7.30 5.21
C GLU A 319 16.05 -7.36 3.80
N GLY A 320 16.86 -7.22 2.75
CA GLY A 320 16.41 -7.35 1.37
C GLY A 320 15.82 -8.73 1.05
N ALA A 321 16.40 -9.79 1.62
CA ALA A 321 15.86 -11.15 1.52
C ALA A 321 14.51 -11.29 2.23
N ALA A 322 14.39 -10.73 3.44
CA ALA A 322 13.13 -10.75 4.19
C ALA A 322 11.99 -10.04 3.45
N ALA A 323 12.27 -8.85 2.87
CA ALA A 323 11.30 -8.10 2.07
C ALA A 323 10.93 -8.79 0.75
N ALA A 324 11.83 -9.60 0.18
CA ALA A 324 11.51 -10.44 -0.97
C ALA A 324 10.53 -11.56 -0.60
N MET A 325 10.76 -12.24 0.53
CA MET A 325 9.86 -13.28 1.06
C MET A 325 8.48 -12.74 1.43
N GLU A 326 8.41 -11.55 2.03
CA GLU A 326 7.13 -10.92 2.35
C GLU A 326 6.29 -10.66 1.09
N ARG A 327 6.90 -10.10 0.04
CA ARG A 327 6.22 -9.88 -1.24
C ARG A 327 5.74 -11.18 -1.86
N ASP A 328 6.49 -12.26 -1.68
CA ASP A 328 6.10 -13.58 -2.14
C ASP A 328 4.89 -14.14 -1.38
N ALA A 329 4.90 -14.04 -0.05
CA ALA A 329 3.79 -14.45 0.80
C ALA A 329 2.49 -13.72 0.43
N LYS A 330 2.54 -12.39 0.19
CA LYS A 330 1.39 -11.60 -0.27
C LYS A 330 0.84 -12.11 -1.61
N ARG A 331 1.72 -12.48 -2.55
CA ARG A 331 1.30 -13.05 -3.84
C ARG A 331 0.65 -14.42 -3.70
N LEU A 332 1.10 -15.24 -2.75
CA LEU A 332 0.42 -16.50 -2.43
C LEU A 332 -0.95 -16.27 -1.79
N GLU A 333 -1.15 -15.21 -1.00
CA GLU A 333 -2.48 -14.81 -0.51
C GLU A 333 -3.39 -14.36 -1.66
N GLU A 334 -2.86 -13.58 -2.62
CA GLU A 334 -3.56 -13.20 -3.85
C GLU A 334 -3.96 -14.45 -4.65
N ALA A 335 -3.04 -15.38 -4.85
CA ALA A 335 -3.31 -16.66 -5.51
C ALA A 335 -4.40 -17.46 -4.80
N SER A 336 -4.38 -17.47 -3.47
CA SER A 336 -5.41 -18.13 -2.66
C SER A 336 -6.79 -17.48 -2.92
N SER A 337 -6.85 -16.16 -3.04
CA SER A 337 -8.09 -15.44 -3.37
C SER A 337 -8.60 -15.82 -4.76
N VAL A 338 -7.71 -15.91 -5.76
CA VAL A 338 -8.05 -16.37 -7.12
C VAL A 338 -8.55 -17.82 -7.13
N LEU A 339 -7.98 -18.70 -6.29
CA LEU A 339 -8.43 -20.09 -6.16
C LEU A 339 -9.85 -20.19 -5.59
N LYS A 340 -10.20 -19.32 -4.64
CA LYS A 340 -11.57 -19.20 -4.13
C LYS A 340 -12.53 -18.79 -5.23
N GLU A 341 -12.15 -17.84 -6.08
CA GLU A 341 -12.93 -17.45 -7.26
C GLU A 341 -13.06 -18.60 -8.27
N ALA A 342 -11.99 -19.37 -8.50
CA ALA A 342 -12.02 -20.53 -9.38
C ALA A 342 -13.04 -21.58 -8.90
N THR A 343 -13.08 -21.82 -7.59
CA THR A 343 -14.02 -22.74 -6.96
C THR A 343 -15.46 -22.27 -7.14
N GLN A 344 -15.73 -20.99 -6.87
CA GLN A 344 -17.06 -20.40 -7.07
C GLN A 344 -17.49 -20.47 -8.54
N ALA A 345 -16.61 -20.10 -9.48
CA ALA A 345 -16.88 -20.18 -10.91
C ALA A 345 -17.21 -21.63 -11.34
N ALA A 346 -16.55 -22.63 -10.75
CA ALA A 346 -16.86 -24.03 -11.03
C ALA A 346 -18.25 -24.45 -10.50
N GLU A 347 -18.63 -24.00 -9.30
CA GLU A 347 -19.96 -24.21 -8.72
C GLU A 347 -21.07 -23.56 -9.58
N GLU A 348 -20.78 -22.41 -10.17
CA GLU A 348 -21.65 -21.67 -11.09
C GLU A 348 -21.62 -22.22 -12.54
N ASN A 349 -20.93 -23.35 -12.78
CA ASN A 349 -20.73 -23.97 -14.09
C ASN A 349 -20.00 -23.10 -15.14
N GLN A 350 -19.25 -22.09 -14.72
CA GLN A 350 -18.44 -21.21 -15.56
C GLN A 350 -17.06 -21.84 -15.81
N LYS A 351 -17.03 -22.97 -16.53
CA LYS A 351 -15.84 -23.83 -16.71
C LYS A 351 -14.61 -23.09 -17.23
N GLU A 352 -14.78 -22.16 -18.17
CA GLU A 352 -13.67 -21.40 -18.75
C GLU A 352 -13.04 -20.43 -17.75
N LEU A 353 -13.86 -19.78 -16.91
CA LEU A 353 -13.38 -18.88 -15.86
C LEU A 353 -12.63 -19.67 -14.79
N ALA A 354 -13.21 -20.78 -14.31
CA ALA A 354 -12.55 -21.66 -13.35
C ALA A 354 -11.20 -22.17 -13.87
N ALA A 355 -11.13 -22.62 -15.12
CA ALA A 355 -9.89 -23.07 -15.74
C ALA A 355 -8.83 -21.96 -15.83
N MET A 356 -9.25 -20.73 -16.13
CA MET A 356 -8.34 -19.58 -16.21
C MET A 356 -7.80 -19.20 -14.83
N CYS A 357 -8.66 -19.09 -13.82
CA CYS A 357 -8.26 -18.82 -12.45
C CYS A 357 -7.28 -19.89 -11.94
N ASN A 358 -7.53 -21.18 -12.22
CA ASN A 358 -6.60 -22.25 -11.85
C ASN A 358 -5.23 -22.07 -12.50
N LYS A 359 -5.17 -21.71 -13.79
CA LYS A 359 -3.89 -21.42 -14.47
C LYS A 359 -3.16 -20.24 -13.85
N THR A 360 -3.89 -19.20 -13.42
CA THR A 360 -3.33 -18.07 -12.68
C THR A 360 -2.71 -18.52 -11.35
N VAL A 361 -3.42 -19.37 -10.60
CA VAL A 361 -2.94 -19.95 -9.32
C VAL A 361 -1.66 -20.76 -9.54
N GLU A 362 -1.61 -21.61 -10.56
CA GLU A 362 -0.41 -22.39 -10.92
C GLU A 362 0.79 -21.48 -11.17
N GLN A 363 0.61 -20.37 -11.90
CA GLN A 363 1.68 -19.42 -12.19
C GLN A 363 2.16 -18.68 -10.94
N TYR A 364 1.27 -18.29 -10.03
CA TYR A 364 1.69 -17.70 -8.75
C TYR A 364 2.42 -18.70 -7.85
N GLN A 365 2.03 -19.98 -7.87
CA GLN A 365 2.75 -21.02 -7.14
C GLN A 365 4.16 -21.23 -7.69
N GLN A 366 4.31 -21.31 -9.02
CA GLN A 366 5.62 -21.37 -9.68
C GLN A 366 6.46 -20.13 -9.36
N LEU A 367 5.84 -18.94 -9.38
CA LEU A 367 6.51 -17.69 -9.01
C LEU A 367 7.10 -17.77 -7.59
N SER A 368 6.35 -18.33 -6.65
CA SER A 368 6.80 -18.48 -5.26
C SER A 368 8.00 -19.40 -5.10
N GLU A 369 8.05 -20.50 -5.85
CA GLU A 369 9.22 -21.37 -5.90
C GLU A 369 10.46 -20.60 -6.38
N TYR A 370 10.33 -19.83 -7.47
CA TYR A 370 11.43 -19.00 -7.98
C TYR A 370 11.81 -17.83 -7.07
N CYS A 371 10.85 -17.20 -6.38
CA CYS A 371 11.11 -16.22 -5.34
C CYS A 371 11.94 -16.82 -4.21
N THR A 372 11.59 -18.03 -3.77
CA THR A 372 12.30 -18.76 -2.72
C THR A 372 13.74 -19.06 -3.12
N LEU A 373 13.94 -19.58 -4.34
CA LEU A 373 15.26 -19.87 -4.89
C LEU A 373 16.11 -18.60 -5.06
N SER A 374 15.55 -17.55 -5.68
CA SER A 374 16.23 -16.27 -5.91
C SER A 374 16.66 -15.62 -4.59
N THR A 375 15.78 -15.61 -3.59
CA THR A 375 16.08 -15.02 -2.28
C THR A 375 17.13 -15.82 -1.52
N SER A 376 17.07 -17.15 -1.58
CA SER A 376 18.08 -18.01 -0.97
C SER A 376 19.46 -17.79 -1.61
N ALA A 377 19.51 -17.68 -2.95
CA ALA A 377 20.72 -17.33 -3.68
C ALA A 377 21.26 -15.96 -3.25
N PHE A 378 20.39 -14.94 -3.17
CA PHE A 378 20.75 -13.60 -2.70
C PHE A 378 21.32 -13.61 -1.28
N ALA A 379 20.64 -14.27 -0.34
CA ALA A 379 21.08 -14.39 1.05
C ALA A 379 22.44 -15.12 1.17
N SER A 380 22.71 -16.08 0.27
CA SER A 380 23.98 -16.83 0.23
C SER A 380 25.12 -16.14 -0.53
N ARG A 381 24.92 -14.94 -1.11
CA ARG A 381 25.87 -14.26 -2.04
C ARG A 381 26.21 -15.08 -3.28
N ASN A 382 25.24 -15.83 -3.79
CA ASN A 382 25.35 -16.51 -5.07
C ASN A 382 24.71 -15.63 -6.16
N ASP A 383 25.49 -14.66 -6.66
CA ASP A 383 25.00 -13.64 -7.60
C ASP A 383 24.56 -14.24 -8.94
N ASP A 384 25.22 -15.30 -9.40
CA ASP A 384 24.88 -15.98 -10.66
C ASP A 384 23.50 -16.63 -10.59
N ASP A 385 23.24 -17.43 -9.54
CA ASP A 385 21.93 -18.04 -9.34
C ASP A 385 20.86 -16.99 -9.01
N TYR A 386 21.21 -15.95 -8.26
CA TYR A 386 20.30 -14.84 -7.99
C TYR A 386 19.84 -14.19 -9.30
N ASN A 387 20.77 -13.80 -10.18
CA ASN A 387 20.46 -13.16 -11.45
C ASN A 387 19.63 -14.08 -12.36
N ARG A 388 20.00 -15.36 -12.43
CA ARG A 388 19.27 -16.38 -13.18
C ARG A 388 17.83 -16.53 -12.70
N PHE A 389 17.63 -16.77 -11.40
CA PHE A 389 16.30 -16.95 -10.82
C PHE A 389 15.49 -15.66 -10.85
N ASN A 390 16.12 -14.49 -10.71
CA ASN A 390 15.44 -13.20 -10.77
C ASN A 390 14.88 -12.90 -12.17
N LYS A 391 15.60 -13.28 -13.24
CA LYS A 391 15.10 -13.17 -14.62
C LYS A 391 13.87 -14.06 -14.84
N GLU A 392 13.94 -15.33 -14.46
CA GLU A 392 12.80 -16.26 -14.59
C GLU A 392 11.60 -15.82 -13.73
N LYS A 393 11.85 -15.36 -12.51
CA LYS A 393 10.84 -14.79 -11.61
C LYS A 393 10.10 -13.60 -12.24
N ASP A 394 10.80 -12.65 -12.89
CA ASP A 394 10.17 -11.50 -13.56
C ASP A 394 9.24 -11.94 -14.70
N ILE A 395 9.64 -12.96 -15.47
CA ILE A 395 8.83 -13.54 -16.56
C ILE A 395 7.55 -14.15 -16.01
N ILE A 396 7.66 -15.03 -15.02
CA ILE A 396 6.52 -15.72 -14.40
C ILE A 396 5.59 -14.70 -13.74
N TRP A 397 6.15 -13.69 -13.07
CA TRP A 397 5.35 -12.64 -12.42
C TRP A 397 4.49 -11.86 -13.42
N ARG A 398 5.08 -11.42 -14.54
CA ARG A 398 4.33 -10.74 -15.60
C ARG A 398 3.28 -11.66 -16.20
N SER A 399 3.62 -12.93 -16.44
CA SER A 399 2.68 -13.93 -16.97
C SER A 399 1.47 -14.13 -16.02
N ALA A 400 1.71 -14.31 -14.72
CA ALA A 400 0.67 -14.45 -13.70
C ALA A 400 -0.25 -13.22 -13.66
N GLY A 401 0.32 -12.00 -13.68
CA GLY A 401 -0.45 -10.76 -13.72
C GLY A 401 -1.39 -10.68 -14.93
N ARG A 402 -0.90 -11.06 -16.13
CA ARG A 402 -1.74 -11.11 -17.34
C ARG A 402 -2.85 -12.15 -17.27
N LEU A 403 -2.60 -13.32 -16.66
CA LEU A 403 -3.67 -14.30 -16.48
C LEU A 403 -4.72 -13.84 -15.46
N ALA A 404 -4.33 -13.10 -14.42
CA ALA A 404 -5.26 -12.48 -13.49
C ALA A 404 -6.15 -11.43 -14.19
N GLU A 405 -5.55 -10.57 -15.03
CA GLU A 405 -6.29 -9.61 -15.87
C GLU A 405 -7.23 -10.31 -16.85
N ALA A 406 -6.78 -11.39 -17.50
CA ALA A 406 -7.62 -12.21 -18.36
C ALA A 406 -8.81 -12.82 -17.60
N SER A 407 -8.60 -13.30 -16.37
CA SER A 407 -9.65 -13.89 -15.53
C SER A 407 -10.71 -12.84 -15.18
N ASN A 408 -10.26 -11.62 -14.84
CA ASN A 408 -11.15 -10.50 -14.55
C ASN A 408 -11.96 -10.06 -15.78
N ALA A 409 -11.31 -9.95 -16.96
CA ALA A 409 -11.99 -9.65 -18.21
C ALA A 409 -13.06 -10.72 -18.54
N LEU A 410 -12.75 -12.00 -18.31
CA LEU A 410 -13.68 -13.10 -18.54
C LEU A 410 -14.88 -13.04 -17.58
N LYS A 411 -14.65 -12.71 -16.30
CA LYS A 411 -15.72 -12.46 -15.32
C LYS A 411 -16.65 -11.34 -15.78
N LYS A 412 -16.10 -10.22 -16.26
CA LYS A 412 -16.88 -9.12 -16.84
C LYS A 412 -17.68 -9.56 -18.08
N ALA A 413 -17.10 -10.44 -18.92
CA ALA A 413 -17.81 -11.01 -20.07
C ALA A 413 -19.03 -11.84 -19.64
N VAL A 414 -18.88 -12.68 -18.60
CA VAL A 414 -19.97 -13.48 -18.03
C VAL A 414 -21.10 -12.59 -17.54
N CYS A 415 -20.80 -11.57 -16.74
CA CYS A 415 -21.82 -10.61 -16.27
C CYS A 415 -22.55 -9.91 -17.44
N ALA A 416 -21.80 -9.46 -18.45
CA ALA A 416 -22.40 -8.84 -19.64
C ALA A 416 -23.33 -9.81 -20.41
N MET A 417 -23.00 -11.11 -20.45
CA MET A 417 -23.89 -12.12 -21.03
C MET A 417 -25.18 -12.31 -20.21
N GLU A 418 -25.09 -12.31 -18.88
CA GLU A 418 -26.24 -12.41 -17.98
C GLU A 418 -27.18 -11.20 -18.11
N GLU A 419 -26.61 -10.02 -18.37
CA GLU A 419 -27.33 -8.77 -18.64
C GLU A 419 -27.84 -8.67 -20.10
N ASN A 420 -27.59 -9.70 -20.93
CA ASN A 420 -27.94 -9.76 -22.36
C ASN A 420 -27.26 -8.65 -23.20
N GLU A 421 -26.10 -8.16 -22.77
CA GLU A 421 -25.25 -7.19 -23.48
C GLU A 421 -24.24 -7.92 -24.39
N LYS A 422 -24.74 -8.60 -25.42
CA LYS A 422 -23.95 -9.52 -26.27
C LYS A 422 -22.70 -8.90 -26.90
N GLU A 423 -22.78 -7.65 -27.35
CA GLU A 423 -21.64 -6.95 -27.98
C GLU A 423 -20.56 -6.65 -26.94
N LEU A 424 -20.97 -6.21 -25.75
CA LEU A 424 -20.04 -5.96 -24.65
C LEU A 424 -19.34 -7.24 -24.20
N ALA A 425 -20.09 -8.34 -24.07
CA ALA A 425 -19.53 -9.64 -23.76
C ALA A 425 -18.49 -10.11 -24.80
N SER A 426 -18.78 -9.92 -26.09
CA SER A 426 -17.86 -10.24 -27.19
C SER A 426 -16.54 -9.47 -27.08
N GLN A 427 -16.59 -8.18 -26.72
CA GLN A 427 -15.39 -7.39 -26.51
C GLN A 427 -14.59 -7.86 -25.29
N TRP A 428 -15.24 -8.14 -24.16
CA TRP A 428 -14.55 -8.69 -23.00
C TRP A 428 -13.88 -10.05 -23.26
N LEU A 429 -14.50 -10.90 -24.07
CA LEU A 429 -13.88 -12.16 -24.52
C LEU A 429 -12.64 -11.92 -25.38
N LYS A 430 -12.66 -10.95 -26.29
CA LYS A 430 -11.46 -10.54 -27.05
C LYS A 430 -10.37 -10.01 -26.12
N THR A 431 -10.71 -9.17 -25.14
CA THR A 431 -9.76 -8.66 -24.12
C THR A 431 -9.09 -9.81 -23.38
N THR A 432 -9.91 -10.79 -22.96
CA THR A 432 -9.45 -12.03 -22.29
C THR A 432 -8.43 -12.78 -23.15
N ASP A 433 -8.71 -12.95 -24.44
CA ASP A 433 -7.80 -13.65 -25.35
C ASP A 433 -6.47 -12.91 -25.55
N TYR A 434 -6.48 -11.58 -25.58
CA TYR A 434 -5.25 -10.78 -25.70
C TYR A 434 -4.35 -10.93 -24.46
N TYR A 435 -4.91 -10.81 -23.25
CA TYR A 435 -4.14 -11.03 -22.02
C TYR A 435 -3.63 -12.49 -21.92
N ARG A 436 -4.44 -13.47 -22.33
CA ARG A 436 -4.03 -14.89 -22.39
C ARG A 436 -2.86 -15.11 -23.36
N GLN A 437 -2.89 -14.47 -24.52
CA GLN A 437 -1.79 -14.52 -25.49
C GLN A 437 -0.53 -13.85 -24.94
N ALA A 438 -0.65 -12.71 -24.27
CA ALA A 438 0.47 -12.02 -23.63
C ALA A 438 1.16 -12.93 -22.61
N ALA A 439 0.39 -13.56 -21.71
CA ALA A 439 0.91 -14.51 -20.74
C ALA A 439 1.64 -15.70 -21.41
N SER A 440 1.02 -16.28 -22.44
CA SER A 440 1.59 -17.44 -23.13
C SER A 440 2.90 -17.11 -23.85
N ARG A 441 3.03 -15.89 -24.40
CA ARG A 441 4.27 -15.41 -25.05
C ARG A 441 5.40 -15.15 -24.07
N LEU A 442 5.09 -14.77 -22.82
CA LEU A 442 6.10 -14.62 -21.78
C LEU A 442 6.68 -15.98 -21.38
N LEU A 443 5.84 -17.03 -21.31
CA LEU A 443 6.27 -18.37 -20.91
C LEU A 443 6.85 -19.21 -22.05
N SER A 444 6.65 -18.81 -23.31
CA SER A 444 7.26 -19.52 -24.43
C SER A 444 8.77 -19.33 -24.38
N LYS A 445 9.48 -20.33 -23.85
CA LYS A 445 10.94 -20.40 -23.98
C LYS A 445 11.26 -20.38 -25.48
N PRO A 446 12.23 -19.56 -25.94
CA PRO A 446 12.74 -19.75 -27.29
C PRO A 446 13.16 -21.23 -27.38
N ALA A 447 12.64 -21.94 -28.38
CA ALA A 447 13.21 -23.23 -28.74
C ALA A 447 14.65 -22.92 -29.13
N CYS A 448 15.59 -23.09 -28.19
CA CYS A 448 17.00 -22.97 -28.48
C CYS A 448 17.25 -23.92 -29.64
N ALA A 449 17.72 -23.37 -30.77
CA ALA A 449 18.32 -24.20 -31.80
C ALA A 449 19.35 -25.06 -31.09
N ASP A 450 19.17 -26.37 -31.16
CA ASP A 450 19.88 -27.35 -30.36
C ASP A 450 21.39 -27.10 -30.35
N GLU A 451 22.01 -27.42 -29.21
CA GLU A 451 23.42 -27.33 -28.82
C GLU A 451 24.42 -28.04 -29.77
N GLU A 452 24.05 -28.38 -31.00
CA GLU A 452 24.88 -29.14 -31.95
C GLU A 452 25.95 -28.32 -32.67
N GLN A 453 26.00 -26.99 -32.51
CA GLN A 453 27.11 -26.19 -33.01
C GLN A 453 27.94 -25.70 -31.84
N GLY A 454 29.11 -26.31 -31.65
CA GLY A 454 30.11 -25.97 -30.63
C GLY A 454 30.58 -24.52 -30.73
N VAL A 455 29.79 -23.59 -30.19
CA VAL A 455 30.18 -22.21 -29.97
C VAL A 455 30.86 -22.15 -28.60
N ASP A 456 32.19 -22.15 -28.59
CA ASP A 456 33.05 -22.22 -27.40
C ASP A 456 32.96 -20.99 -26.45
N SER A 457 31.98 -20.09 -26.64
CA SER A 457 31.86 -18.83 -25.89
C SER A 457 30.48 -18.69 -25.24
N ILE A 458 30.41 -18.96 -23.92
CA ILE A 458 29.22 -18.76 -23.07
C ILE A 458 28.68 -17.31 -23.16
N ASN A 459 29.56 -16.34 -23.44
CA ASN A 459 29.18 -14.93 -23.51
C ASN A 459 28.40 -14.57 -24.78
N ASP A 460 28.65 -15.22 -25.91
CA ASP A 460 27.92 -14.93 -27.16
C ASP A 460 26.48 -15.47 -27.12
N VAL A 461 26.28 -16.63 -26.46
CA VAL A 461 24.96 -17.25 -26.24
C VAL A 461 24.07 -16.36 -25.37
N MET A 462 24.63 -15.67 -24.36
CA MET A 462 23.87 -14.77 -23.50
C MET A 462 23.33 -13.55 -24.28
N SER A 463 24.13 -12.97 -25.18
CA SER A 463 23.71 -11.81 -25.99
C SER A 463 22.58 -12.13 -26.98
N GLY A 464 22.60 -13.32 -27.59
CA GLY A 464 21.55 -13.78 -28.51
C GLY A 464 20.22 -14.06 -27.80
N ASN A 465 20.29 -14.61 -26.58
CA ASN A 465 19.12 -14.87 -25.74
C ASN A 465 18.43 -13.58 -25.30
N ASP A 466 19.16 -12.49 -25.09
CA ASP A 466 18.56 -11.21 -24.72
C ASP A 466 17.76 -10.56 -25.86
N ALA A 467 18.20 -10.69 -27.12
CA ALA A 467 17.45 -10.18 -28.27
C ALA A 467 16.12 -10.93 -28.47
N LEU A 468 16.14 -12.27 -28.37
CA LEU A 468 14.91 -13.08 -28.43
C LEU A 468 13.99 -12.78 -27.25
N TYR A 469 14.55 -12.67 -26.04
CA TYR A 469 13.80 -12.30 -24.84
C TYR A 469 13.09 -10.95 -24.99
N ASN A 470 13.81 -9.92 -25.42
CA ASN A 470 13.25 -8.59 -25.66
C ASN A 470 12.13 -8.63 -26.70
N ARG A 471 12.25 -9.47 -27.72
CA ARG A 471 11.20 -9.67 -28.73
C ARG A 471 9.94 -10.29 -28.14
N PHE A 472 10.04 -11.39 -27.37
CA PHE A 472 8.88 -11.97 -26.69
C PHE A 472 8.22 -10.96 -25.74
N LEU A 473 9.02 -10.19 -25.02
CA LEU A 473 8.53 -9.15 -24.12
C LEU A 473 7.80 -8.04 -24.87
N GLN A 474 8.31 -7.59 -26.02
CA GLN A 474 7.63 -6.61 -26.88
C GLN A 474 6.30 -7.16 -27.42
N MET A 475 6.27 -8.43 -27.85
CA MET A 475 5.04 -9.08 -28.30
C MET A 475 4.01 -9.21 -27.16
N ALA A 476 4.47 -9.45 -25.92
CA ALA A 476 3.59 -9.50 -24.76
C ALA A 476 3.04 -8.10 -24.42
N ARG A 477 3.88 -7.06 -24.41
CA ARG A 477 3.49 -5.66 -24.19
C ARG A 477 2.48 -5.17 -25.22
N SER A 478 2.65 -5.55 -26.48
CA SER A 478 1.69 -5.18 -27.51
C SER A 478 0.34 -5.88 -27.32
N SER A 479 0.33 -7.16 -26.91
CA SER A 479 -0.92 -7.85 -26.55
C SER A 479 -1.61 -7.23 -25.34
N GLU A 480 -0.85 -6.77 -24.33
CA GLU A 480 -1.37 -5.98 -23.21
C GLU A 480 -1.98 -4.66 -23.69
N ALA A 481 -1.26 -3.89 -24.52
CA ALA A 481 -1.76 -2.63 -25.06
C ALA A 481 -3.08 -2.83 -25.83
N CYS A 482 -3.21 -3.92 -26.61
CA CYS A 482 -4.48 -4.30 -27.23
C CYS A 482 -5.61 -4.47 -26.21
N ALA A 483 -5.35 -5.15 -25.10
CA ALA A 483 -6.35 -5.42 -24.08
C ALA A 483 -6.76 -4.13 -23.35
N ASP A 484 -5.80 -3.28 -22.98
CA ASP A 484 -6.04 -1.99 -22.32
C ASP A 484 -6.87 -1.05 -23.21
N GLN A 485 -6.56 -0.98 -24.51
CA GLN A 485 -7.36 -0.20 -25.45
C GLN A 485 -8.79 -0.73 -25.56
N LEU A 486 -8.97 -2.05 -25.52
CA LEU A 486 -10.31 -2.63 -25.59
C LEU A 486 -11.12 -2.35 -24.31
N GLU A 487 -10.50 -2.34 -23.12
CA GLU A 487 -11.16 -1.89 -21.88
C GLU A 487 -11.59 -0.41 -21.96
N LEU A 488 -10.77 0.46 -22.55
CA LEU A 488 -11.11 1.85 -22.78
C LEU A 488 -12.26 2.00 -23.78
N SER A 489 -12.27 1.21 -24.87
CA SER A 489 -13.39 1.15 -25.82
C SER A 489 -14.70 0.80 -25.12
N ILE A 490 -14.68 -0.26 -24.31
CA ILE A 490 -15.82 -0.71 -23.53
C ILE A 490 -16.34 0.40 -22.59
N THR A 491 -15.43 1.09 -21.91
CA THR A 491 -15.78 2.20 -21.02
C THR A 491 -16.46 3.33 -21.79
N ALA A 492 -15.93 3.68 -22.96
CA ALA A 492 -16.53 4.66 -23.86
C ALA A 492 -17.93 4.22 -24.34
N GLN A 493 -18.13 2.93 -24.69
CA GLN A 493 -19.44 2.42 -25.08
C GLN A 493 -20.47 2.54 -23.95
N LYS A 494 -20.09 2.21 -22.70
CA LYS A 494 -20.97 2.39 -21.54
C LYS A 494 -21.38 3.85 -21.34
N LYS A 495 -20.44 4.79 -21.47
CA LYS A 495 -20.74 6.24 -21.43
C LYS A 495 -21.67 6.66 -22.57
N ALA A 496 -21.51 6.08 -23.77
CA ALA A 496 -22.41 6.36 -24.89
C ALA A 496 -23.85 5.88 -24.63
N VAL A 497 -24.02 4.70 -24.02
CA VAL A 497 -25.33 4.18 -23.62
C VAL A 497 -25.98 5.12 -22.60
N GLN A 498 -25.26 5.50 -21.55
CA GLN A 498 -25.75 6.45 -20.54
C GLN A 498 -26.15 7.80 -21.14
N ALA A 499 -25.33 8.34 -22.05
CA ALA A 499 -25.65 9.58 -22.76
C ALA A 499 -26.90 9.43 -23.64
N THR A 500 -27.11 8.26 -24.25
CA THR A 500 -28.32 7.96 -25.04
C THR A 500 -29.55 7.91 -24.15
N GLU A 501 -29.47 7.23 -23.00
CA GLU A 501 -30.55 7.18 -22.00
C GLU A 501 -30.91 8.57 -21.45
N ALA A 502 -29.92 9.46 -21.35
CA ALA A 502 -30.10 10.86 -20.99
C ALA A 502 -30.60 11.75 -22.15
N ASN A 503 -30.91 11.19 -23.32
CA ASN A 503 -31.30 11.91 -24.56
C ASN A 503 -30.24 12.92 -25.05
N GLN A 504 -28.95 12.62 -24.86
CA GLN A 504 -27.82 13.45 -25.27
C GLN A 504 -27.12 12.87 -26.51
N GLU A 505 -27.84 12.81 -27.64
CA GLU A 505 -27.39 12.11 -28.86
C GLU A 505 -25.99 12.51 -29.36
N ARG A 506 -25.66 13.82 -29.31
CA ARG A 506 -24.32 14.29 -29.73
C ARG A 506 -23.20 13.78 -28.81
N PHE A 507 -23.47 13.72 -27.51
CA PHE A 507 -22.52 13.22 -26.52
C PHE A 507 -22.34 11.70 -26.67
N ALA A 508 -23.43 10.97 -26.89
CA ALA A 508 -23.39 9.55 -27.20
C ALA A 508 -22.57 9.25 -28.47
N SER A 509 -22.77 10.03 -29.54
CA SER A 509 -22.02 9.90 -30.79
C SER A 509 -20.51 10.12 -30.62
N LEU A 510 -20.10 11.09 -29.78
CA LEU A 510 -18.69 11.30 -29.45
C LEU A 510 -18.06 10.08 -28.77
N TRP A 511 -18.75 9.52 -27.78
CA TRP A 511 -18.28 8.33 -27.07
C TRP A 511 -18.23 7.08 -27.96
N LEU A 512 -19.18 6.90 -28.88
CA LEU A 512 -19.12 5.82 -29.88
C LEU A 512 -17.93 6.00 -30.84
N LYS A 513 -17.65 7.23 -31.27
CA LYS A 513 -16.45 7.52 -32.10
C LYS A 513 -15.17 7.22 -31.31
N ASN A 514 -15.14 7.55 -30.02
CA ASN A 514 -14.01 7.26 -29.14
C ASN A 514 -13.79 5.75 -28.99
N ALA A 515 -14.85 4.99 -28.69
CA ALA A 515 -14.80 3.54 -28.63
C ALA A 515 -14.22 2.91 -29.91
N LYS A 516 -14.69 3.37 -31.07
CA LYS A 516 -14.18 2.90 -32.37
C LYS A 516 -12.69 3.23 -32.57
N GLN A 517 -12.21 4.40 -32.12
CA GLN A 517 -10.79 4.73 -32.21
C GLN A 517 -9.92 3.81 -31.35
N HIS A 518 -10.38 3.46 -30.15
CA HIS A 518 -9.72 2.46 -29.31
C HIS A 518 -9.70 1.08 -29.99
N GLU A 519 -10.78 0.65 -30.65
CA GLU A 519 -10.79 -0.60 -31.42
C GLU A 519 -9.84 -0.57 -32.63
N GLU A 520 -9.76 0.55 -33.35
CA GLU A 520 -8.79 0.74 -34.43
C GLU A 520 -7.34 0.67 -33.88
N ALA A 521 -7.09 1.18 -32.67
CA ALA A 521 -5.81 1.03 -31.96
C ALA A 521 -5.39 -0.42 -31.76
N VAL A 522 -6.33 -1.28 -31.37
CA VAL A 522 -6.08 -2.72 -31.20
C VAL A 522 -5.59 -3.36 -32.50
N GLU A 523 -6.21 -3.03 -33.63
CA GLU A 523 -5.78 -3.56 -34.93
C GLU A 523 -4.38 -3.08 -35.32
N TYR A 524 -4.02 -1.85 -34.98
CA TYR A 524 -2.68 -1.32 -35.21
C TYR A 524 -1.61 -2.01 -34.38
N TYR A 525 -1.81 -2.19 -33.07
CA TYR A 525 -0.90 -2.96 -32.24
C TYR A 525 -0.75 -4.40 -32.75
N ARG A 526 -1.84 -5.03 -33.20
CA ARG A 526 -1.79 -6.37 -33.80
C ARG A 526 -0.93 -6.40 -35.07
N GLN A 527 -1.08 -5.41 -35.95
CA GLN A 527 -0.27 -5.30 -37.17
C GLN A 527 1.21 -5.02 -36.87
N ALA A 528 1.50 -4.17 -35.88
CA ALA A 528 2.86 -3.86 -35.46
C ALA A 528 3.62 -5.13 -35.03
N VAL A 529 2.96 -6.04 -34.29
CA VAL A 529 3.55 -7.34 -33.91
C VAL A 529 3.87 -8.23 -35.11
N ILE A 530 3.03 -8.21 -36.16
CA ILE A 530 3.24 -9.00 -37.38
C ILE A 530 4.41 -8.43 -38.19
N ILE A 531 4.52 -7.10 -38.26
CA ILE A 531 5.55 -6.39 -39.04
C ILE A 531 6.90 -6.35 -38.31
N GLY A 532 6.89 -6.39 -36.97
CA GLY A 532 8.04 -6.28 -36.04
C GLY A 532 9.17 -7.30 -36.18
N ASN A 533 9.25 -8.03 -37.30
CA ASN A 533 10.48 -8.68 -37.75
C ASN A 533 11.57 -7.68 -38.22
N SER A 534 11.28 -6.37 -38.34
CA SER A 534 12.30 -5.35 -38.66
C SER A 534 12.38 -4.25 -37.59
N VAL A 535 13.57 -4.07 -37.03
CA VAL A 535 14.00 -3.35 -35.80
C VAL A 535 13.78 -1.82 -35.81
N ASP A 536 12.84 -1.28 -36.56
CA ASP A 536 12.73 0.18 -36.72
C ASP A 536 11.83 0.79 -35.63
N TYR A 537 12.40 0.96 -34.43
CA TYR A 537 11.81 1.48 -33.17
C TYR A 537 10.96 2.74 -33.35
N LYS A 538 11.25 3.54 -34.37
CA LYS A 538 10.51 4.76 -34.71
C LYS A 538 9.03 4.50 -35.03
N TRP A 539 8.70 3.30 -35.51
CA TRP A 539 7.32 2.95 -35.86
C TRP A 539 6.45 2.68 -34.64
N ASP A 540 6.98 1.97 -33.65
CA ASP A 540 6.25 1.70 -32.41
C ASP A 540 5.92 3.00 -31.67
N GLU A 541 6.89 3.92 -31.60
CA GLU A 541 6.68 5.22 -30.96
C GLU A 541 5.69 6.09 -31.75
N ALA A 542 5.79 6.14 -33.09
CA ALA A 542 4.87 6.92 -33.91
C ALA A 542 3.43 6.38 -33.88
N LEU A 543 3.28 5.05 -33.84
CA LEU A 543 1.98 4.36 -33.78
C LEU A 543 1.34 4.52 -32.40
N ASP A 544 2.10 4.28 -31.33
CA ASP A 544 1.64 4.43 -29.94
C ASP A 544 1.22 5.87 -29.67
N VAL A 545 2.06 6.83 -30.05
CA VAL A 545 1.77 8.26 -29.86
C VAL A 545 0.57 8.67 -30.71
N SER A 546 0.43 8.23 -31.95
CA SER A 546 -0.62 8.76 -32.84
C SER A 546 -2.01 8.22 -32.49
N VAL A 547 -2.14 6.93 -32.16
CA VAL A 547 -3.46 6.33 -31.94
C VAL A 547 -3.98 6.60 -30.53
N LYS A 548 -3.12 6.47 -29.51
CA LYS A 548 -3.47 6.84 -28.13
C LYS A 548 -3.88 8.30 -28.04
N ASN A 549 -3.14 9.19 -28.70
CA ASN A 549 -3.51 10.60 -28.78
C ASN A 549 -4.86 10.81 -29.46
N SER A 550 -5.22 10.02 -30.49
CA SER A 550 -6.52 10.15 -31.16
C SER A 550 -7.68 9.93 -30.17
N ALA A 551 -7.63 8.84 -29.41
CA ALA A 551 -8.67 8.50 -28.46
C ALA A 551 -8.70 9.44 -27.24
N GLU A 552 -7.54 9.81 -26.69
CA GLU A 552 -7.44 10.81 -25.62
C GLU A 552 -8.03 12.16 -26.05
N ARG A 553 -7.82 12.56 -27.32
CA ARG A 553 -8.41 13.79 -27.88
C ARG A 553 -9.94 13.69 -27.98
N LEU A 554 -10.50 12.52 -28.29
CA LEU A 554 -11.95 12.32 -28.29
C LEU A 554 -12.54 12.29 -26.88
N GLU A 555 -11.81 11.79 -25.88
CA GLU A 555 -12.19 11.91 -24.48
C GLU A 555 -12.25 13.39 -24.06
N LYS A 556 -11.25 14.19 -24.43
CA LYS A 556 -11.29 15.65 -24.21
C LYS A 556 -12.43 16.35 -24.96
N ALA A 557 -12.76 15.90 -26.17
CA ALA A 557 -13.94 16.37 -26.88
C ALA A 557 -15.23 16.03 -26.12
N ALA A 558 -15.31 14.85 -25.51
CA ALA A 558 -16.46 14.45 -24.69
C ALA A 558 -16.55 15.30 -23.41
N ASP A 559 -15.45 15.47 -22.67
CA ASP A 559 -15.40 16.35 -21.48
C ASP A 559 -15.90 17.77 -21.81
N ALA A 560 -15.41 18.34 -22.92
CA ALA A 560 -15.84 19.65 -23.41
C ALA A 560 -17.34 19.68 -23.77
N GLN A 561 -17.88 18.60 -24.32
CA GLN A 561 -19.31 18.49 -24.62
C GLN A 561 -20.16 18.45 -23.34
N GLU A 562 -19.69 17.76 -22.30
CA GLU A 562 -20.35 17.75 -20.99
C GLU A 562 -20.36 19.16 -20.38
N GLN A 563 -19.22 19.86 -20.42
CA GLN A 563 -19.13 21.26 -19.98
C GLN A 563 -20.06 22.18 -20.78
N ALA A 564 -20.22 21.98 -22.08
CA ALA A 564 -21.19 22.71 -22.89
C ALA A 564 -22.64 22.49 -22.42
N ILE A 565 -23.00 21.24 -22.07
CA ILE A 565 -24.32 20.89 -21.55
C ILE A 565 -24.56 21.57 -20.20
N GLN A 566 -23.59 21.52 -19.29
CA GLN A 566 -23.66 22.17 -17.97
C GLN A 566 -23.77 23.70 -18.10
N ALA A 567 -22.95 24.33 -18.96
CA ALA A 567 -23.01 25.77 -19.23
C ALA A 567 -24.38 26.17 -19.79
N LYS A 568 -24.95 25.37 -20.69
CA LYS A 568 -26.30 25.61 -21.24
C LYS A 568 -27.38 25.48 -20.16
N ALA A 569 -27.31 24.47 -19.30
CA ALA A 569 -28.22 24.32 -18.16
C ALA A 569 -28.17 25.54 -17.21
N ALA A 570 -26.98 26.15 -17.07
CA ALA A 570 -26.77 27.38 -16.32
C ALA A 570 -27.10 28.68 -17.09
N SER A 571 -27.72 28.59 -18.28
CA SER A 571 -28.01 29.75 -19.16
C SER A 571 -26.78 30.59 -19.54
N GLN A 572 -25.62 29.93 -19.67
CA GLN A 572 -24.35 30.55 -20.07
C GLN A 572 -24.07 30.31 -21.57
N GLU A 573 -24.93 30.86 -22.44
CA GLU A 573 -24.90 30.59 -23.89
C GLU A 573 -23.54 30.81 -24.57
N GLU A 574 -22.84 31.92 -24.27
CA GLU A 574 -21.51 32.20 -24.82
C GLU A 574 -20.45 31.17 -24.39
N GLY A 575 -20.50 30.75 -23.11
CA GLY A 575 -19.62 29.71 -22.59
C GLY A 575 -19.90 28.35 -23.24
N ALA A 576 -21.19 28.01 -23.40
CA ALA A 576 -21.60 26.79 -24.09
C ALA A 576 -21.15 26.79 -25.56
N ALA A 577 -21.25 27.92 -26.27
CA ALA A 577 -20.80 28.04 -27.65
C ALA A 577 -19.28 27.84 -27.80
N LEU A 578 -18.47 28.40 -26.88
CA LEU A 578 -17.03 28.17 -26.88
C LEU A 578 -16.69 26.70 -26.61
N TRP A 579 -17.35 26.06 -25.65
CA TRP A 579 -17.17 24.64 -25.39
C TRP A 579 -17.51 23.78 -26.62
N LEU A 580 -18.57 24.11 -27.37
CA LEU A 580 -18.90 23.41 -28.62
C LEU A 580 -17.83 23.60 -29.71
N GLU A 581 -17.20 24.77 -29.82
CA GLU A 581 -16.07 24.94 -30.75
C GLU A 581 -14.82 24.18 -30.25
N THR A 582 -14.59 24.12 -28.95
CA THR A 582 -13.57 23.27 -28.34
C THR A 582 -13.75 21.79 -28.73
N VAL A 583 -14.98 21.27 -28.64
CA VAL A 583 -15.32 19.90 -29.09
C VAL A 583 -14.84 19.66 -30.52
N LYS A 584 -15.17 20.58 -31.43
CA LYS A 584 -14.79 20.48 -32.84
C LYS A 584 -13.28 20.45 -33.04
N GLN A 585 -12.53 21.31 -32.33
CA GLN A 585 -11.07 21.36 -32.45
C GLN A 585 -10.41 20.08 -31.90
N TRP A 586 -10.95 19.50 -30.82
CA TRP A 586 -10.50 18.21 -30.32
C TRP A 586 -10.81 17.05 -31.28
N GLN A 587 -11.99 17.03 -31.90
CA GLN A 587 -12.34 16.05 -32.92
C GLN A 587 -11.43 16.13 -34.15
N GLU A 588 -11.17 17.35 -34.65
CA GLU A 588 -10.25 17.59 -35.78
C GLU A 588 -8.82 17.14 -35.41
N SER A 589 -8.38 17.44 -34.19
CA SER A 589 -7.09 16.96 -33.68
C SER A 589 -7.03 15.43 -33.61
N SER A 590 -8.09 14.75 -33.20
CA SER A 590 -8.18 13.28 -33.20
C SER A 590 -8.08 12.72 -34.62
N GLU A 591 -8.81 13.29 -35.58
CA GLU A 591 -8.79 12.84 -36.97
C GLU A 591 -7.40 12.93 -37.61
N TYR A 592 -6.68 14.03 -37.38
CA TYR A 592 -5.29 14.16 -37.83
C TYR A 592 -4.36 13.14 -37.17
N ALA A 593 -4.58 12.80 -35.90
CA ALA A 593 -3.80 11.77 -35.23
C ALA A 593 -4.03 10.38 -35.85
N CYS A 594 -5.30 10.05 -36.16
CA CYS A 594 -5.66 8.83 -36.88
C CYS A 594 -5.02 8.79 -38.28
N GLN A 595 -5.04 9.90 -39.03
CA GLN A 595 -4.40 9.99 -40.35
C GLN A 595 -2.87 9.84 -40.28
N ALA A 596 -2.24 10.42 -39.25
CA ALA A 596 -0.81 10.25 -38.98
C ALA A 596 -0.46 8.77 -38.74
N ALA A 597 -1.26 8.05 -37.94
CA ALA A 597 -1.08 6.61 -37.71
C ALA A 597 -1.18 5.79 -39.01
N HIS A 598 -2.17 6.07 -39.85
CA HIS A 598 -2.31 5.42 -41.16
C HIS A 598 -1.12 5.69 -42.08
N ALA A 599 -0.65 6.95 -42.14
CA ALA A 599 0.54 7.31 -42.92
C ALA A 599 1.78 6.56 -42.41
N ALA A 600 1.88 6.37 -41.09
CA ALA A 600 2.98 5.66 -40.49
C ALA A 600 3.02 4.19 -40.93
N ILE A 601 1.91 3.48 -40.85
CA ILE A 601 1.82 2.07 -41.28
C ILE A 601 2.21 1.89 -42.74
N ASN A 602 1.82 2.85 -43.58
CA ASN A 602 2.14 2.85 -45.01
C ASN A 602 3.56 3.34 -45.32
N LYS A 603 4.39 3.60 -44.30
CA LYS A 603 5.76 4.11 -44.41
C LYS A 603 5.86 5.44 -45.19
N ASN A 604 4.86 6.31 -45.03
CA ASN A 604 4.82 7.62 -45.66
C ASN A 604 5.18 8.72 -44.64
N GLU A 605 6.49 8.98 -44.50
CA GLU A 605 7.03 9.93 -43.51
C GLU A 605 6.58 11.38 -43.75
N ILE A 606 6.35 11.77 -45.01
CA ILE A 606 5.90 13.12 -45.36
C ILE A 606 4.49 13.36 -44.82
N ASP A 607 3.57 12.43 -45.10
CA ASP A 607 2.19 12.53 -44.63
C ASP A 607 2.10 12.39 -43.11
N LEU A 608 2.92 11.51 -42.50
CA LEU A 608 3.02 11.37 -41.06
C LEU A 608 3.34 12.72 -40.39
N ASN A 609 4.41 13.39 -40.83
CA ASN A 609 4.83 14.67 -40.26
C ASN A 609 3.77 15.76 -40.48
N HIS A 610 3.21 15.84 -41.69
CA HIS A 610 2.17 16.80 -42.03
C HIS A 610 0.91 16.66 -41.16
N PHE A 611 0.40 15.43 -41.01
CA PHE A 611 -0.78 15.19 -40.17
C PHE A 611 -0.47 15.39 -38.68
N TYR A 612 0.72 15.01 -38.22
CA TYR A 612 1.14 15.21 -36.84
C TYR A 612 1.17 16.70 -36.45
N GLU A 613 1.78 17.55 -37.28
CA GLU A 613 1.83 19.00 -37.05
C GLU A 613 0.44 19.64 -37.03
N ARG A 614 -0.44 19.25 -37.96
CA ARG A 614 -1.84 19.72 -38.00
C ARG A 614 -2.61 19.30 -36.75
N GLY A 615 -2.42 18.05 -36.31
CA GLY A 615 -3.02 17.55 -35.08
C GLY A 615 -2.60 18.35 -33.84
N ILE A 616 -1.31 18.68 -33.72
CA ILE A 616 -0.78 19.53 -32.63
C ILE A 616 -1.38 20.94 -32.69
N SER A 617 -1.46 21.53 -33.88
CA SER A 617 -2.03 22.86 -34.07
C SER A 617 -3.49 22.92 -33.61
N ALA A 618 -4.32 21.96 -34.04
CA ALA A 618 -5.72 21.83 -33.61
C ALA A 618 -5.84 21.66 -32.09
N ARG A 619 -4.96 20.85 -31.48
CA ARG A 619 -4.91 20.68 -30.01
C ARG A 619 -4.61 21.98 -29.27
N HIS A 620 -3.63 22.76 -29.74
CA HIS A 620 -3.30 24.04 -29.10
C HIS A 620 -4.47 25.03 -29.19
N LYS A 621 -5.18 25.04 -30.32
CA LYS A 621 -6.38 25.84 -30.49
C LYS A 621 -7.50 25.38 -29.55
N ALA A 622 -7.72 24.09 -29.40
CA ALA A 622 -8.70 23.54 -28.44
C ALA A 622 -8.41 24.01 -27.00
N ARG A 623 -7.16 23.87 -26.52
CA ARG A 623 -6.75 24.34 -25.18
C ARG A 623 -6.92 25.84 -24.97
N ALA A 624 -6.65 26.64 -26.01
CA ALA A 624 -6.87 28.08 -25.94
C ALA A 624 -8.37 28.42 -25.78
N LEU A 625 -9.25 27.68 -26.45
CA LEU A 625 -10.70 27.83 -26.33
C LEU A 625 -11.23 27.34 -24.97
N GLU A 626 -10.71 26.23 -24.44
CA GLU A 626 -11.01 25.75 -23.07
C GLU A 626 -10.75 26.84 -22.03
N SER A 627 -9.54 27.41 -22.05
CA SER A 627 -9.18 28.48 -21.11
C SER A 627 -10.09 29.71 -21.23
N GLN A 628 -10.57 30.04 -22.44
CA GLN A 628 -11.52 31.12 -22.64
C GLN A 628 -12.91 30.77 -22.11
N ALA A 629 -13.39 29.56 -22.38
CA ALA A 629 -14.69 29.07 -21.91
C ALA A 629 -14.75 29.00 -20.38
N GLU A 630 -13.69 28.50 -19.72
CA GLU A 630 -13.56 28.47 -18.26
C GLU A 630 -13.62 29.89 -17.65
N LYS A 631 -12.92 30.86 -18.24
CA LYS A 631 -12.96 32.25 -17.76
C LYS A 631 -14.37 32.84 -17.83
N LEU A 632 -15.10 32.60 -18.92
CA LEU A 632 -16.47 33.12 -19.08
C LEU A 632 -17.47 32.43 -18.14
N THR A 633 -17.38 31.11 -17.99
CA THR A 633 -18.27 30.33 -17.12
C THR A 633 -18.04 30.65 -15.64
N ASN A 634 -16.79 30.88 -15.23
CA ASN A 634 -16.44 31.27 -13.86
C ASN A 634 -16.73 32.74 -13.52
N LYS A 635 -16.55 33.68 -14.47
CA LYS A 635 -16.87 35.10 -14.24
C LYS A 635 -18.32 35.31 -13.82
N LYS A 636 -19.26 34.52 -14.36
CA LYS A 636 -20.68 34.59 -14.00
C LYS A 636 -20.99 34.01 -12.62
N LYS A 637 -20.21 33.04 -12.12
CA LYS A 637 -20.38 32.50 -10.76
C LYS A 637 -19.95 33.51 -9.68
N GLY A 638 -18.92 34.32 -9.96
CA GLY A 638 -18.42 35.33 -9.03
C GLY A 638 -19.29 36.59 -8.86
N PHE A 639 -20.32 36.79 -9.69
CA PHE A 639 -21.28 37.90 -9.55
C PHE A 639 -22.53 37.54 -8.72
N LEU A 640 -22.65 36.28 -8.28
CA LEU A 640 -23.77 35.76 -7.50
C LEU A 640 -23.44 35.54 -6.01
N PHE A 641 -22.23 35.91 -5.59
CA PHE A 641 -21.82 36.08 -4.19
C PHE A 641 -21.62 37.57 -3.94
#